data_AF-A0A2N0LYD0-F1
#
_entry.id   AF-A0A2N0LYD0-F1
#
_cell.length_a   1.000
_cell.length_b   1.000
_cell.length_c   1.000
_cell.angle_alpha   90.00
_cell.angle_beta   90.00
_cell.angle_gamma   90.00
#
_symmetry.space_group_name_H-M   'P 1'
#
loop_
_entity.id
_entity.type
_entity.pdbx_description
1 polymer ?
#
loop_
_entity_poly.entity_id
_entity_poly.type
_entity_poly.pdbx_seq_one_letter_code
_entity_poly.pdbx_strand_id
1 'polypeptide(L)'
;MTSYGEPRVWLEEFPLGQAVPFYRDHLGLRYQGEVIRAARWLPAWGEPLGQDAFFRIVLLQQRGRQQAPKIQDSRIALCFPATGLSRRRSRYSNEMATIRETLGAYRIQRDTEGELIRTTLQRRLEETEEQLWGEESVRFSQGDIITNSSQKPDPASVFAGLTPEPWFSRLAGSLLTGAYPDLPIDGTALPRPVTSEDPPELFREIFSQPGSGASLMSQLGPGLGLTAAQLTDPPVFPSSNVAILIRNRLARLSSPVQWSLIHNYLSHEAGLTGQLAILYLLLYIHHEQPGMEVRLDAGHQMTLADGSPLLGTRLTADLIPYLKWDDEIGRWANTIGPVTEPEWNDALLYLAILCPGLTPIAKGAAVEDQEASLLGNMVEFESRLSQATNFLRSLGMSAADHEAEGPGNAVGRLAKISGNDSASIFRSIKSAYQNHQDLTADITALDRLTRLSDRKDDILSAQVYLEHAVVPLAMAELSIQHQALQEAISPGPLLRSPRGWEGLAPELTRFKSRYVLAYRYHHGDIHRSLAAYLRELAAARRKMNAHSLLNALPELGEPTGGGFFEKLGHIDPGPSPSQADSAVIDLEATPICPSCHLSLDWTIPTGDLVRLASAIDEVLEEKNRRLSNLLVERVLEGYNDQRLNDFIAIVQASDLSALSNTLNEDLLAFIRQLLV
;
A
#
# COMPACT_ATOMS: atom_id res chain seq x y z
N MET A 1 -9.79 -65.54 -19.07
CA MET A 1 -8.33 -65.77 -19.06
C MET A 1 -7.79 -65.08 -17.83
N THR A 2 -7.07 -65.82 -16.99
CA THR A 2 -6.44 -65.33 -15.78
C THR A 2 -5.49 -64.17 -16.12
N SER A 3 -5.57 -63.06 -15.38
CA SER A 3 -4.72 -61.86 -15.55
C SER A 3 -3.22 -62.15 -15.42
N TYR A 4 -2.84 -63.33 -14.91
CA TYR A 4 -1.46 -63.75 -14.68
C TYR A 4 -0.58 -63.84 -15.94
N GLY A 5 -1.15 -63.93 -17.15
CA GLY A 5 -0.39 -64.04 -18.41
C GLY A 5 -0.02 -62.72 -19.11
N GLU A 6 -0.33 -61.55 -18.52
CA GLU A 6 -0.05 -60.23 -19.12
C GLU A 6 1.09 -59.50 -18.38
N PRO A 7 1.98 -58.75 -19.06
CA PRO A 7 3.04 -57.95 -18.45
C PRO A 7 2.53 -57.09 -17.29
N ARG A 8 3.39 -56.82 -16.30
CA ARG A 8 3.02 -56.06 -15.10
C ARG A 8 2.48 -54.68 -15.45
N VAL A 9 3.16 -53.97 -16.34
CA VAL A 9 2.76 -52.62 -16.82
C VAL A 9 1.32 -52.62 -17.36
N TRP A 10 0.85 -53.71 -17.98
CA TRP A 10 -0.52 -53.80 -18.48
C TRP A 10 -1.58 -54.16 -17.43
N LEU A 11 -1.16 -54.67 -16.28
CA LEU A 11 -2.04 -54.98 -15.16
C LEU A 11 -2.10 -53.81 -14.17
N GLU A 12 -0.96 -53.16 -13.95
CA GLU A 12 -0.74 -52.16 -12.92
C GLU A 12 -0.89 -50.74 -13.45
N GLU A 13 -0.30 -50.44 -14.62
CA GLU A 13 -0.28 -49.07 -15.17
C GLU A 13 -1.36 -48.85 -16.24
N PHE A 14 -1.61 -49.84 -17.12
CA PHE A 14 -2.60 -49.75 -18.21
C PHE A 14 -3.65 -50.87 -18.18
N PRO A 15 -4.46 -50.95 -17.10
CA PRO A 15 -5.47 -51.98 -16.93
C PRO A 15 -6.51 -51.99 -18.06
N LEU A 16 -7.03 -53.19 -18.34
CA LEU A 16 -8.00 -53.39 -19.42
C LEU A 16 -9.34 -52.71 -19.09
N GLY A 17 -9.84 -51.91 -20.03
CA GLY A 17 -11.15 -51.25 -19.98
C GLY A 17 -11.19 -49.97 -19.16
N GLN A 18 -10.05 -49.51 -18.63
CA GLN A 18 -9.95 -48.27 -17.85
C GLN A 18 -9.21 -47.21 -18.66
N ALA A 19 -9.63 -45.96 -18.49
CA ALA A 19 -8.91 -44.80 -18.98
C ALA A 19 -7.86 -44.38 -17.96
N VAL A 20 -6.60 -44.34 -18.39
CA VAL A 20 -5.47 -44.01 -17.54
C VAL A 20 -4.94 -42.63 -17.96
N PRO A 21 -4.81 -41.66 -17.03
CA PRO A 21 -4.20 -40.38 -17.33
C PRO A 21 -2.78 -40.55 -17.86
N PHE A 22 -2.43 -39.82 -18.91
CA PHE A 22 -1.09 -39.82 -19.49
C PHE A 22 -0.68 -38.39 -19.80
N TYR A 23 0.56 -38.02 -19.49
CA TYR A 23 1.05 -36.67 -19.68
C TYR A 23 2.05 -36.61 -20.84
N ARG A 24 1.94 -35.57 -21.66
CA ARG A 24 2.89 -35.31 -22.74
C ARG A 24 3.23 -33.84 -22.81
N ASP A 25 4.52 -33.56 -22.79
CA ASP A 25 5.04 -32.21 -23.03
C ASP A 25 5.11 -31.94 -24.53
N HIS A 26 4.55 -30.81 -24.96
CA HIS A 26 4.50 -30.37 -26.35
C HIS A 26 4.56 -28.84 -26.41
N LEU A 27 5.51 -28.29 -27.19
CA LEU A 27 5.73 -26.84 -27.36
C LEU A 27 5.78 -26.03 -26.04
N GLY A 28 6.35 -26.62 -24.99
CA GLY A 28 6.52 -25.96 -23.68
C GLY A 28 5.30 -26.04 -22.75
N LEU A 29 4.24 -26.76 -23.11
CA LEU A 29 3.10 -27.06 -22.23
C LEU A 29 3.01 -28.55 -21.93
N ARG A 30 2.61 -28.89 -20.70
CA ARG A 30 2.29 -30.27 -20.29
C ARG A 30 0.80 -30.54 -20.49
N TYR A 31 0.48 -31.42 -21.43
CA TYR A 31 -0.89 -31.82 -21.73
C TYR A 31 -1.26 -33.12 -21.02
N GLN A 32 -2.45 -33.15 -20.44
CA GLN A 32 -3.08 -34.37 -19.95
C GLN A 32 -3.92 -34.99 -21.06
N GLY A 33 -3.75 -36.28 -21.29
CA GLY A 33 -4.62 -37.09 -22.12
C GLY A 33 -4.92 -38.42 -21.44
N GLU A 34 -5.43 -39.37 -22.20
CA GLU A 34 -5.78 -40.68 -21.66
C GLU A 34 -5.38 -41.84 -22.58
N VAL A 35 -4.98 -42.94 -21.96
CA VAL A 35 -4.69 -44.20 -22.63
C VAL A 35 -5.69 -45.25 -22.17
N ILE A 36 -6.34 -45.90 -23.14
CA ILE A 36 -7.38 -46.90 -22.91
C ILE A 36 -6.95 -48.20 -23.58
N ARG A 37 -6.68 -49.23 -22.78
CA ARG A 37 -6.50 -50.59 -23.32
C ARG A 37 -7.84 -51.29 -23.37
N ALA A 38 -8.24 -51.86 -24.50
CA ALA A 38 -9.59 -52.39 -24.65
C ALA A 38 -9.67 -53.68 -25.47
N ALA A 39 -10.62 -54.55 -25.13
CA ALA A 39 -10.88 -55.77 -25.92
C ALA A 39 -11.65 -55.47 -27.22
N ARG A 40 -12.50 -54.44 -27.22
CA ARG A 40 -13.31 -54.02 -28.36
C ARG A 40 -13.46 -52.51 -28.40
N TRP A 41 -13.69 -51.94 -29.57
CA TRP A 41 -14.01 -50.52 -29.75
C TRP A 41 -15.39 -50.20 -29.17
N LEU A 42 -15.48 -49.08 -28.46
CA LEU A 42 -16.75 -48.49 -28.03
C LEU A 42 -16.93 -47.14 -28.75
N PRO A 43 -18.10 -46.88 -29.36
CA PRO A 43 -18.35 -45.61 -30.06
C PRO A 43 -18.09 -44.36 -29.21
N ALA A 44 -18.37 -44.42 -27.90
CA ALA A 44 -18.11 -43.33 -26.96
C ALA A 44 -16.65 -42.86 -26.93
N TRP A 45 -15.69 -43.74 -27.25
CA TRP A 45 -14.28 -43.35 -27.29
C TRP A 45 -13.90 -42.54 -28.54
N GLY A 46 -14.74 -42.55 -29.57
CA GLY A 46 -14.56 -41.73 -30.78
C GLY A 46 -15.31 -40.40 -30.74
N GLU A 47 -16.04 -40.12 -29.67
CA GLU A 47 -16.67 -38.81 -29.43
C GLU A 47 -15.60 -37.75 -29.13
N PRO A 48 -15.90 -36.45 -29.38
CA PRO A 48 -14.99 -35.36 -29.06
C PRO A 48 -14.47 -35.43 -27.63
N LEU A 49 -13.21 -35.06 -27.43
CA LEU A 49 -12.61 -35.10 -26.11
C LEU A 49 -13.31 -34.12 -25.16
N GLY A 50 -13.45 -34.54 -23.91
CA GLY A 50 -13.95 -33.68 -22.83
C GLY A 50 -12.93 -32.63 -22.40
N GLN A 51 -13.34 -31.72 -21.51
CA GLN A 51 -12.58 -30.51 -21.14
C GLN A 51 -11.17 -30.79 -20.62
N ASP A 52 -10.95 -31.93 -19.96
CA ASP A 52 -9.69 -32.23 -19.28
C ASP A 52 -8.69 -33.04 -20.13
N ALA A 53 -9.13 -33.63 -21.25
CA ALA A 53 -8.31 -34.52 -22.07
C ALA A 53 -7.95 -33.87 -23.41
N PHE A 54 -6.64 -33.78 -23.69
CA PHE A 54 -6.12 -33.19 -24.93
C PHE A 54 -5.78 -34.21 -26.01
N PHE A 55 -5.67 -35.48 -25.64
CA PHE A 55 -5.55 -36.60 -26.57
C PHE A 55 -6.10 -37.88 -25.95
N ARG A 56 -6.52 -38.82 -26.79
CA ARG A 56 -6.94 -40.16 -26.38
C ARG A 56 -6.29 -41.21 -27.25
N ILE A 57 -5.68 -42.21 -26.62
CA ILE A 57 -5.07 -43.35 -27.30
C ILE A 57 -5.82 -44.61 -26.89
N VAL A 58 -6.43 -45.29 -27.85
CA VAL A 58 -7.16 -46.53 -27.63
C VAL A 58 -6.38 -47.69 -28.23
N LEU A 59 -5.86 -48.59 -27.39
CA LEU A 59 -5.10 -49.76 -27.79
C LEU A 59 -6.00 -51.01 -27.74
N LEU A 60 -6.33 -51.57 -28.91
CA LEU A 60 -7.15 -52.78 -28.97
C LEU A 60 -6.32 -54.05 -28.76
N GLN A 61 -6.82 -54.96 -27.94
CA GLN A 61 -6.16 -56.26 -27.72
C GLN A 61 -6.22 -57.16 -28.95
N GLN A 62 -7.23 -57.05 -29.81
CA GLN A 62 -7.40 -57.89 -30.99
C GLN A 62 -8.06 -57.10 -32.13
N ARG A 63 -7.68 -57.43 -33.37
CA ARG A 63 -8.36 -56.94 -34.57
C ARG A 63 -9.65 -57.75 -34.77
N GLY A 64 -10.73 -57.31 -34.14
CA GLY A 64 -12.06 -57.92 -34.32
C GLY A 64 -12.65 -57.63 -35.72
N ARG A 65 -13.71 -58.36 -36.09
CA ARG A 65 -14.60 -57.98 -37.21
C ARG A 65 -15.44 -56.77 -36.79
N GLN A 66 -14.84 -55.59 -36.69
CA GLN A 66 -15.52 -54.38 -36.27
C GLN A 66 -15.98 -53.56 -37.48
N GLN A 67 -17.13 -52.89 -37.33
CA GLN A 67 -17.57 -51.82 -38.24
C GLN A 67 -16.50 -50.72 -38.27
N ALA A 68 -16.37 -50.01 -39.39
CA ALA A 68 -15.43 -48.90 -39.53
C ALA A 68 -15.59 -47.90 -38.36
N PRO A 69 -14.57 -47.74 -37.50
CA PRO A 69 -14.69 -46.90 -36.31
C PRO A 69 -14.84 -45.44 -36.73
N LYS A 70 -15.87 -44.77 -36.22
CA LYS A 70 -16.07 -43.33 -36.43
C LYS A 70 -15.32 -42.56 -35.35
N ILE A 71 -14.28 -41.85 -35.74
CA ILE A 71 -13.50 -40.95 -34.88
C ILE A 71 -13.89 -39.52 -35.26
N GLN A 72 -14.38 -38.74 -34.29
CA GLN A 72 -14.88 -37.38 -34.53
C GLN A 72 -13.80 -36.31 -34.30
N ASP A 73 -12.74 -36.63 -33.55
CA ASP A 73 -11.70 -35.69 -33.15
C ASP A 73 -10.32 -36.19 -33.60
N SER A 74 -9.53 -35.31 -34.23
CA SER A 74 -8.20 -35.65 -34.76
C SER A 74 -7.18 -35.97 -33.68
N ARG A 75 -7.47 -35.61 -32.42
CA ARG A 75 -6.64 -35.89 -31.23
C ARG A 75 -6.85 -37.29 -30.65
N ILE A 76 -7.61 -38.14 -31.35
CA ILE A 76 -7.91 -39.51 -30.93
C ILE A 76 -7.22 -40.49 -31.89
N ALA A 77 -6.44 -41.42 -31.33
CA ALA A 77 -5.84 -42.53 -32.06
C ALA A 77 -6.44 -43.87 -31.62
N LEU A 78 -6.81 -44.70 -32.58
CA LEU A 78 -7.23 -46.08 -32.38
C LEU A 78 -6.21 -47.03 -32.99
N CYS A 79 -5.56 -47.82 -32.15
CA CYS A 79 -4.47 -48.69 -32.52
C CYS A 79 -4.94 -50.15 -32.60
N PHE A 80 -4.81 -50.75 -33.79
CA PHE A 80 -5.10 -52.15 -34.05
C PHE A 80 -3.81 -52.97 -34.10
N PRO A 81 -3.78 -54.16 -33.49
CA PRO A 81 -2.71 -55.11 -33.70
C PRO A 81 -2.86 -55.78 -35.08
N ALA A 82 -1.77 -56.34 -35.60
CA ALA A 82 -1.77 -57.16 -36.80
C ALA A 82 -2.73 -58.37 -36.67
N THR A 83 -3.25 -58.84 -37.82
CA THR A 83 -4.14 -60.01 -37.86
C THR A 83 -3.39 -61.31 -37.58
N GLY A 84 -3.81 -62.03 -36.55
CA GLY A 84 -3.26 -63.36 -36.20
C GLY A 84 -2.82 -63.46 -34.75
N LEU A 85 -3.02 -64.62 -34.14
CA LEU A 85 -2.45 -64.95 -32.83
C LEU A 85 -0.98 -65.35 -33.05
N SER A 86 -0.03 -64.55 -32.55
CA SER A 86 1.37 -65.01 -32.48
C SER A 86 1.43 -66.23 -31.57
N ARG A 87 1.81 -67.39 -32.12
CA ARG A 87 2.07 -68.61 -31.35
C ARG A 87 3.13 -68.34 -30.27
N ARG A 88 4.10 -67.46 -30.57
CA ARG A 88 5.16 -67.05 -29.64
C ARG A 88 4.60 -66.23 -28.48
N ARG A 89 3.78 -65.19 -28.74
CA ARG A 89 3.06 -64.43 -27.70
C ARG A 89 2.25 -65.34 -26.78
N SER A 90 1.49 -66.27 -27.35
CA SER A 90 0.65 -67.20 -26.57
C SER A 90 1.49 -68.13 -25.69
N ARG A 91 2.64 -68.60 -26.19
CA ARG A 91 3.61 -69.38 -25.42
C ARG A 91 4.16 -68.58 -24.25
N TYR A 92 4.65 -67.36 -24.49
CA TYR A 92 5.22 -66.52 -23.43
C TYR A 92 4.17 -66.12 -22.39
N SER A 93 2.94 -65.80 -22.81
CA SER A 93 1.83 -65.50 -21.89
C SER A 93 1.50 -66.69 -20.97
N ASN A 94 1.45 -67.91 -21.51
CA ASN A 94 1.24 -69.12 -20.71
C ASN A 94 2.42 -69.44 -19.77
N GLU A 95 3.64 -69.27 -20.26
CA GLU A 95 4.87 -69.44 -19.45
C GLU A 95 4.88 -68.46 -18.28
N MET A 96 4.54 -67.20 -18.53
CA MET A 96 4.49 -66.15 -17.52
C MET A 96 3.40 -66.39 -16.47
N ALA A 97 2.22 -66.87 -16.88
CA ALA A 97 1.17 -67.28 -15.96
C ALA A 97 1.64 -68.42 -15.04
N THR A 98 2.30 -69.43 -15.61
CA THR A 98 2.85 -70.58 -14.87
C THR A 98 3.94 -70.15 -13.88
N ILE A 99 4.85 -69.26 -14.29
CA ILE A 99 5.91 -68.72 -13.43
C ILE A 99 5.30 -67.95 -12.25
N ARG A 100 4.30 -67.10 -12.48
CA ARG A 100 3.64 -66.33 -11.42
C ARG A 100 2.85 -67.21 -10.45
N GLU A 101 2.15 -68.22 -10.94
CA GLU A 101 1.47 -69.21 -10.09
C GLU A 101 2.47 -69.95 -9.20
N THR A 102 3.60 -70.36 -9.78
CA THR A 102 4.68 -71.05 -9.04
C THR A 102 5.32 -70.12 -8.00
N LEU A 103 5.65 -68.87 -8.36
CA LEU A 103 6.16 -67.87 -7.41
C LEU A 103 5.18 -67.61 -6.25
N GLY A 104 3.87 -67.68 -6.50
CA GLY A 104 2.83 -67.60 -5.48
C GLY A 104 2.91 -68.74 -4.46
N ALA A 105 3.12 -69.98 -4.93
CA ALA A 105 3.25 -71.16 -4.08
C ALA A 105 4.50 -71.13 -3.17
N TYR A 106 5.63 -70.63 -3.69
CA TYR A 106 6.90 -70.52 -2.94
C TYR A 106 7.00 -69.26 -2.06
N ARG A 107 5.93 -68.46 -1.92
CA ARG A 107 5.95 -67.22 -1.11
C ARG A 107 6.02 -67.48 0.41
N ILE A 108 5.65 -68.67 0.87
CA ILE A 108 5.52 -69.02 2.30
C ILE A 108 6.77 -69.75 2.82
N GLN A 109 7.57 -70.38 1.94
CA GLN A 109 8.83 -71.04 2.30
C GLN A 109 9.96 -70.01 2.52
N ARG A 110 10.66 -70.14 3.65
CA ARG A 110 11.77 -69.24 4.07
C ARG A 110 13.13 -69.97 4.17
N ASP A 111 13.27 -71.12 3.53
CA ASP A 111 14.52 -71.87 3.45
C ASP A 111 15.40 -71.39 2.28
N THR A 112 16.70 -71.72 2.34
CA THR A 112 17.69 -71.32 1.34
C THR A 112 17.38 -71.85 -0.06
N GLU A 113 16.73 -73.02 -0.15
CA GLU A 113 16.30 -73.62 -1.41
C GLU A 113 15.10 -72.86 -2.02
N GLY A 114 14.09 -72.53 -1.21
CA GLY A 114 12.96 -71.71 -1.64
C GLY A 114 13.38 -70.32 -2.14
N GLU A 115 14.39 -69.70 -1.53
CA GLU A 115 14.91 -68.40 -1.98
C GLU A 115 15.67 -68.51 -3.32
N LEU A 116 16.42 -69.58 -3.54
CA LEU A 116 17.12 -69.83 -4.81
C LEU A 116 16.12 -70.11 -5.96
N ILE A 117 15.02 -70.81 -5.66
CA ILE A 117 13.93 -71.05 -6.61
C ILE A 117 13.23 -69.72 -6.96
N ARG A 118 12.91 -68.90 -5.95
CA ARG A 118 12.27 -67.59 -6.15
C ARG A 118 13.11 -66.66 -7.02
N THR A 119 14.40 -66.51 -6.72
CA THR A 119 15.31 -65.65 -7.48
C THR A 119 15.48 -66.14 -8.93
N THR A 120 15.56 -67.46 -9.14
CA THR A 120 15.62 -68.05 -10.49
C THR A 120 14.34 -67.80 -11.28
N LEU A 121 13.17 -67.99 -10.66
CA LEU A 121 11.87 -67.75 -11.28
C LEU A 121 11.62 -66.26 -11.54
N GLN A 122 12.10 -65.36 -10.68
CA GLN A 122 12.04 -63.91 -10.90
C GLN A 122 12.86 -63.49 -12.13
N ARG A 123 14.10 -63.97 -12.26
CA ARG A 123 14.92 -63.71 -13.45
C ARG A 123 14.24 -64.25 -14.72
N ARG A 124 13.66 -65.46 -14.66
CA ARG A 124 12.94 -66.03 -15.81
C ARG A 124 11.67 -65.26 -16.14
N LEU A 125 10.99 -64.71 -15.13
CA LEU A 125 9.83 -63.86 -15.30
C LEU A 125 10.21 -62.59 -16.07
N GLU A 126 11.29 -61.92 -15.66
CA GLU A 126 11.81 -60.71 -16.32
C GLU A 126 12.19 -60.98 -17.78
N GLU A 127 12.94 -62.06 -18.05
CA GLU A 127 13.29 -62.48 -19.41
C GLU A 127 12.03 -62.76 -20.28
N THR A 128 11.03 -63.45 -19.71
CA THR A 128 9.80 -63.79 -20.43
C THR A 128 8.95 -62.55 -20.71
N GLU A 129 8.93 -61.60 -19.79
CA GLU A 129 8.24 -60.32 -19.93
C GLU A 129 8.87 -59.47 -21.04
N GLU A 130 10.20 -59.40 -21.11
CA GLU A 130 10.92 -58.73 -22.21
C GLU A 130 10.62 -59.36 -23.58
N GLN A 131 10.62 -60.69 -23.66
CA GLN A 131 10.26 -61.41 -24.89
C GLN A 131 8.81 -61.15 -25.31
N LEU A 132 7.90 -61.06 -24.34
CA LEU A 132 6.50 -60.73 -24.59
C LEU A 132 6.36 -59.30 -25.12
N TRP A 133 7.13 -58.35 -24.60
CA TRP A 133 7.19 -56.98 -25.15
C TRP A 133 7.69 -56.92 -26.58
N GLY A 134 8.71 -57.72 -26.91
CA GLY A 134 9.20 -57.84 -28.29
C GLY A 134 8.09 -58.31 -29.24
N GLU A 135 7.31 -59.31 -28.82
CA GLU A 135 6.17 -59.79 -29.61
C GLU A 135 5.05 -58.74 -29.72
N GLU A 136 4.78 -57.96 -28.68
CA GLU A 136 3.77 -56.89 -28.72
C GLU A 136 4.19 -55.70 -29.57
N SER A 137 5.46 -55.31 -29.51
CA SER A 137 6.05 -54.31 -30.40
C SER A 137 5.87 -54.72 -31.86
N VAL A 138 6.23 -55.96 -32.23
CA VAL A 138 6.06 -56.50 -33.59
C VAL A 138 4.58 -56.51 -33.99
N ARG A 139 3.72 -56.91 -33.05
CA ARG A 139 2.30 -57.05 -33.29
C ARG A 139 1.60 -55.72 -33.59
N PHE A 140 1.96 -54.64 -32.88
CA PHE A 140 1.39 -53.33 -33.13
C PHE A 140 2.10 -52.55 -34.26
N SER A 141 3.41 -52.75 -34.45
CA SER A 141 4.16 -52.16 -35.57
C SER A 141 3.72 -52.67 -36.95
N GLN A 142 3.26 -53.93 -37.03
CA GLN A 142 2.63 -54.50 -38.23
C GLN A 142 1.11 -54.27 -38.28
N GLY A 143 0.59 -53.54 -37.30
CA GLY A 143 -0.82 -53.24 -37.13
C GLY A 143 -1.28 -52.05 -37.96
N ASP A 144 -2.25 -51.31 -37.42
CA ASP A 144 -2.78 -50.10 -38.04
C ASP A 144 -3.16 -49.06 -36.97
N ILE A 145 -3.02 -47.77 -37.27
CA ILE A 145 -3.41 -46.68 -36.39
C ILE A 145 -4.45 -45.82 -37.11
N ILE A 146 -5.70 -45.80 -36.66
CA ILE A 146 -6.75 -44.96 -37.23
C ILE A 146 -6.87 -43.67 -36.43
N THR A 147 -6.86 -42.54 -37.11
CA THR A 147 -7.09 -41.19 -36.55
C THR A 147 -7.87 -40.36 -37.57
N ASN A 148 -8.52 -39.29 -37.13
CA ASN A 148 -9.19 -38.30 -37.98
C ASN A 148 -8.25 -37.15 -38.43
N SER A 149 -6.92 -37.31 -38.27
CA SER A 149 -5.93 -36.35 -38.77
C SER A 149 -5.54 -36.63 -40.23
N SER A 150 -5.10 -35.59 -40.93
CA SER A 150 -4.53 -35.72 -42.29
C SER A 150 -3.18 -36.43 -42.29
N GLN A 151 -2.42 -36.31 -41.19
CA GLN A 151 -1.12 -36.95 -41.01
C GLN A 151 -1.24 -38.16 -40.08
N LYS A 152 -1.24 -39.35 -40.67
CA LYS A 152 -1.38 -40.63 -39.97
C LYS A 152 -0.02 -41.05 -39.38
N PRO A 153 0.07 -41.37 -38.07
CA PRO A 153 1.30 -41.89 -37.49
C PRO A 153 1.67 -43.25 -38.09
N ASP A 154 2.96 -43.47 -38.38
CA ASP A 154 3.45 -44.78 -38.84
C ASP A 154 3.54 -45.78 -37.68
N PRO A 155 2.80 -46.90 -37.71
CA PRO A 155 2.81 -47.89 -36.63
C PRO A 155 4.22 -48.44 -36.34
N ALA A 156 5.07 -48.60 -37.35
CA ALA A 156 6.41 -49.14 -37.15
C ALA A 156 7.30 -48.21 -36.33
N SER A 157 7.28 -46.91 -36.63
CA SER A 157 7.97 -45.89 -35.83
C SER A 157 7.38 -45.75 -34.42
N VAL A 158 6.05 -45.82 -34.29
CA VAL A 158 5.34 -45.60 -33.03
C VAL A 158 5.61 -46.73 -32.03
N PHE A 159 5.49 -47.99 -32.45
CA PHE A 159 5.56 -49.14 -31.55
C PHE A 159 6.96 -49.74 -31.43
N ALA A 160 8.00 -49.01 -31.83
CA ALA A 160 9.39 -49.42 -31.69
C ALA A 160 9.84 -49.52 -30.21
N GLY A 161 10.64 -50.54 -29.89
CA GLY A 161 11.16 -50.75 -28.54
C GLY A 161 10.26 -51.61 -27.66
N LEU A 162 10.69 -51.84 -26.41
CA LEU A 162 10.13 -52.87 -25.51
C LEU A 162 9.28 -52.30 -24.37
N THR A 163 9.00 -50.99 -24.35
CA THR A 163 8.24 -50.35 -23.27
C THR A 163 7.04 -49.57 -23.82
N PRO A 164 5.85 -49.65 -23.18
CA PRO A 164 4.65 -48.96 -23.65
C PRO A 164 4.69 -47.44 -23.55
N GLU A 165 5.34 -46.90 -22.51
CA GLU A 165 5.36 -45.47 -22.25
C GLU A 165 5.94 -44.67 -23.45
N PRO A 166 7.09 -45.04 -24.05
CA PRO A 166 7.56 -44.43 -25.29
C PRO A 166 6.59 -44.55 -26.47
N TRP A 167 5.79 -45.62 -26.56
CA TRP A 167 4.79 -45.79 -27.62
C TRP A 167 3.69 -44.73 -27.49
N PHE A 168 3.13 -44.61 -26.28
CA PHE A 168 2.09 -43.63 -25.98
C PHE A 168 2.62 -42.19 -26.08
N SER A 169 3.85 -41.96 -25.64
CA SER A 169 4.51 -40.66 -25.77
C SER A 169 4.69 -40.23 -27.23
N ARG A 170 5.08 -41.15 -28.13
CA ARG A 170 5.19 -40.85 -29.57
C ARG A 170 3.82 -40.60 -30.22
N LEU A 171 2.81 -41.39 -29.86
CA LEU A 171 1.44 -41.19 -30.34
C LEU A 171 0.88 -39.85 -29.87
N ALA A 172 0.95 -39.57 -28.58
CA ALA A 172 0.50 -38.31 -28.00
C ALA A 172 1.21 -37.12 -28.66
N GLY A 173 2.53 -37.20 -28.83
CA GLY A 173 3.30 -36.19 -29.55
C GLY A 173 2.80 -35.98 -30.98
N SER A 174 2.59 -37.06 -31.75
CA SER A 174 2.08 -36.95 -33.11
C SER A 174 0.66 -36.36 -33.19
N LEU A 175 -0.21 -36.68 -32.24
CA LEU A 175 -1.57 -36.13 -32.16
C LEU A 175 -1.54 -34.63 -31.81
N LEU A 176 -0.71 -34.25 -30.85
CA LEU A 176 -0.53 -32.86 -30.43
C LEU A 176 0.13 -32.01 -31.51
N THR A 177 1.14 -32.51 -32.23
CA THR A 177 1.71 -31.80 -33.39
C THR A 177 0.67 -31.58 -34.49
N GLY A 178 -0.21 -32.55 -34.72
CA GLY A 178 -1.28 -32.42 -35.72
C GLY A 178 -2.39 -31.44 -35.31
N ALA A 179 -2.71 -31.37 -34.01
CA ALA A 179 -3.75 -30.49 -33.49
C ALA A 179 -3.24 -29.07 -33.19
N TYR A 180 -2.03 -28.96 -32.68
CA TYR A 180 -1.39 -27.73 -32.18
C TYR A 180 0.01 -27.61 -32.80
N PRO A 181 0.10 -27.31 -34.11
CA PRO A 181 1.40 -27.14 -34.77
C PRO A 181 2.17 -25.92 -34.22
N ASP A 182 1.43 -24.87 -33.83
CA ASP A 182 1.93 -23.66 -33.21
C ASP A 182 1.05 -23.31 -32.00
N LEU A 183 1.61 -22.58 -31.03
CA LEU A 183 0.89 -22.08 -29.86
C LEU A 183 0.91 -20.55 -29.80
N PRO A 184 -0.08 -19.91 -29.15
CA PRO A 184 -0.11 -18.45 -28.97
C PRO A 184 0.85 -17.95 -27.89
N ILE A 185 1.87 -18.74 -27.53
CA ILE A 185 2.92 -18.46 -26.55
C ILE A 185 4.27 -18.82 -27.16
N ASP A 186 5.36 -18.26 -26.63
CA ASP A 186 6.72 -18.61 -27.05
C ASP A 186 7.26 -19.77 -26.21
N GLY A 187 7.01 -21.00 -26.69
CA GLY A 187 7.52 -22.21 -26.06
C GLY A 187 9.04 -22.32 -26.02
N THR A 188 9.78 -21.56 -26.83
CA THR A 188 11.25 -21.59 -26.86
C THR A 188 11.88 -20.74 -25.77
N ALA A 189 11.17 -19.73 -25.30
CA ALA A 189 11.57 -18.89 -24.17
C ALA A 189 11.20 -19.50 -22.80
N LEU A 190 10.56 -20.68 -22.77
CA LEU A 190 10.25 -21.39 -21.54
C LEU A 190 11.42 -22.29 -21.10
N PRO A 191 11.95 -22.14 -19.87
CA PRO A 191 13.04 -22.99 -19.37
C PRO A 191 12.59 -24.42 -19.05
N ARG A 192 11.28 -24.61 -18.84
CA ARG A 192 10.64 -25.91 -18.62
C ARG A 192 9.18 -25.88 -19.07
N PRO A 193 8.55 -27.05 -19.27
CA PRO A 193 7.13 -27.13 -19.56
C PRO A 193 6.27 -26.53 -18.43
N VAL A 194 5.20 -25.82 -18.81
CA VAL A 194 4.18 -25.31 -17.90
C VAL A 194 3.18 -26.43 -17.59
N THR A 195 2.91 -26.63 -16.30
CA THR A 195 2.04 -27.65 -15.72
C THR A 195 0.75 -27.03 -15.21
N SER A 196 -0.19 -27.86 -14.75
CA SER A 196 -1.45 -27.39 -14.14
C SER A 196 -1.25 -26.65 -12.82
N GLU A 197 -0.11 -26.84 -12.14
CA GLU A 197 0.20 -26.21 -10.85
C GLU A 197 0.75 -24.78 -11.00
N ASP A 198 1.20 -24.42 -12.21
CA ASP A 198 1.85 -23.12 -12.46
C ASP A 198 0.88 -21.93 -12.54
N PRO A 199 -0.30 -22.01 -13.20
CA PRO A 199 -1.24 -20.88 -13.27
C PRO A 199 -1.71 -20.35 -11.90
N PRO A 200 -2.04 -21.18 -10.89
CA PRO A 200 -2.36 -20.70 -9.54
C PRO A 200 -1.24 -19.90 -8.87
N GLU A 201 0.02 -20.33 -9.00
CA GLU A 201 1.17 -19.62 -8.44
C GLU A 201 1.46 -18.35 -9.24
N LEU A 202 1.43 -18.41 -10.59
CA LEU A 202 1.57 -17.24 -11.45
C LEU A 202 0.53 -16.18 -11.13
N PHE A 203 -0.73 -16.55 -10.94
CA PHE A 203 -1.80 -15.62 -10.56
C PHE A 203 -1.47 -14.89 -9.25
N ARG A 204 -1.00 -15.63 -8.24
CA ARG A 204 -0.57 -15.04 -6.96
C ARG A 204 0.62 -14.11 -7.13
N GLU A 205 1.63 -14.48 -7.91
CA GLU A 205 2.80 -13.61 -8.17
C GLU A 205 2.39 -12.34 -8.94
N ILE A 206 1.52 -12.43 -9.96
CA ILE A 206 1.03 -11.29 -10.76
C ILE A 206 0.37 -10.24 -9.87
N PHE A 207 -0.49 -10.68 -8.97
CA PHE A 207 -1.25 -9.79 -8.09
C PHE A 207 -0.60 -9.55 -6.72
N SER A 208 0.65 -9.99 -6.54
CA SER A 208 1.41 -9.82 -5.29
C SER A 208 0.63 -10.31 -4.04
N GLN A 209 -0.07 -11.43 -4.17
CA GLN A 209 -0.89 -11.98 -3.08
C GLN A 209 -0.02 -12.59 -1.96
N PRO A 210 -0.52 -12.65 -0.71
CA PRO A 210 0.23 -13.22 0.42
C PRO A 210 0.71 -14.65 0.14
N GLY A 211 2.00 -14.90 0.38
CA GLY A 211 2.62 -16.22 0.21
C GLY A 211 3.08 -16.55 -1.21
N SER A 212 3.15 -15.58 -2.13
CA SER A 212 3.74 -15.75 -3.46
C SER A 212 5.28 -15.83 -3.41
N GLY A 213 5.87 -16.75 -4.17
CA GLY A 213 7.26 -16.60 -4.62
C GLY A 213 7.40 -15.39 -5.55
N ALA A 214 8.61 -14.91 -5.84
CA ALA A 214 8.86 -13.95 -6.94
C ALA A 214 9.64 -14.60 -8.08
N SER A 215 9.61 -15.94 -8.14
CA SER A 215 10.55 -16.71 -8.95
C SER A 215 9.91 -17.24 -10.22
N LEU A 216 8.61 -17.56 -10.19
CA LEU A 216 7.93 -18.23 -11.29
C LEU A 216 7.65 -17.27 -12.44
N MET A 217 7.28 -16.02 -12.14
CA MET A 217 7.08 -14.96 -13.12
C MET A 217 8.37 -14.67 -13.91
N SER A 218 9.52 -14.65 -13.22
CA SER A 218 10.82 -14.45 -13.88
C SER A 218 11.20 -15.61 -14.82
N GLN A 219 10.74 -16.82 -14.52
CA GLN A 219 11.06 -18.03 -15.27
C GLN A 219 10.12 -18.26 -16.46
N LEU A 220 8.80 -18.15 -16.24
CA LEU A 220 7.79 -18.51 -17.24
C LEU A 220 7.17 -17.29 -17.93
N GLY A 221 7.23 -16.11 -17.30
CA GLY A 221 6.62 -14.89 -17.80
C GLY A 221 7.03 -14.48 -19.21
N PRO A 222 8.33 -14.55 -19.60
CA PRO A 222 8.76 -14.24 -20.96
C PRO A 222 8.13 -15.15 -22.02
N GLY A 223 8.18 -16.48 -21.81
CA GLY A 223 7.60 -17.45 -22.76
C GLY A 223 6.07 -17.40 -22.83
N LEU A 224 5.42 -17.06 -21.71
CA LEU A 224 3.98 -16.84 -21.66
C LEU A 224 3.56 -15.44 -22.18
N GLY A 225 4.50 -14.56 -22.52
CA GLY A 225 4.19 -13.19 -22.91
C GLY A 225 3.49 -12.39 -21.80
N LEU A 226 3.78 -12.73 -20.54
CA LEU A 226 3.29 -12.04 -19.34
C LEU A 226 4.28 -10.96 -18.87
N THR A 227 5.53 -10.98 -19.30
CA THR A 227 6.49 -9.91 -18.98
C THR A 227 6.72 -9.04 -20.21
N ALA A 228 6.68 -7.72 -20.05
CA ALA A 228 7.19 -6.82 -21.07
C ALA A 228 8.67 -7.12 -21.33
N ALA A 229 9.05 -7.33 -22.59
CA ALA A 229 10.45 -7.44 -22.98
C ALA A 229 11.27 -6.15 -22.70
N GLN A 230 10.61 -5.09 -22.18
CA GLN A 230 11.20 -3.81 -21.82
C GLN A 230 10.67 -3.41 -20.43
N LEU A 231 11.59 -3.38 -19.45
CA LEU A 231 11.38 -2.86 -18.10
C LEU A 231 10.97 -1.37 -18.17
N THR A 232 9.68 -1.10 -18.28
CA THR A 232 9.13 0.19 -17.85
C THR A 232 8.44 -0.01 -16.50
N ASP A 233 8.63 0.98 -15.62
CA ASP A 233 7.94 1.10 -14.34
C ASP A 233 6.84 2.17 -14.52
N PRO A 234 5.54 1.85 -14.39
CA PRO A 234 4.98 0.57 -13.97
C PRO A 234 5.01 -0.51 -15.07
N PRO A 235 4.98 -1.82 -14.71
CA PRO A 235 4.98 -2.92 -15.66
C PRO A 235 3.72 -2.85 -16.55
N VAL A 236 3.89 -2.35 -17.77
CA VAL A 236 2.86 -2.42 -18.80
C VAL A 236 2.90 -3.83 -19.38
N PHE A 237 1.95 -4.69 -19.01
CA PHE A 237 1.78 -5.97 -19.68
C PHE A 237 1.48 -5.71 -21.16
N PRO A 238 2.37 -6.07 -22.11
CA PRO A 238 2.06 -5.92 -23.52
C PRO A 238 0.85 -6.81 -23.83
N SER A 239 -0.07 -6.35 -24.69
CA SER A 239 -1.18 -7.18 -25.15
C SER A 239 -0.62 -8.49 -25.71
N SER A 240 -0.82 -9.59 -24.98
CA SER A 240 -0.31 -10.90 -25.39
C SER A 240 -1.00 -11.37 -26.67
N ASN A 241 -0.36 -12.25 -27.44
CA ASN A 241 -1.00 -12.88 -28.59
C ASN A 241 -2.32 -13.57 -28.19
N VAL A 242 -2.38 -14.11 -26.96
CA VAL A 242 -3.61 -14.68 -26.39
C VAL A 242 -4.69 -13.62 -26.20
N ALA A 243 -4.36 -12.43 -25.69
CA ALA A 243 -5.32 -11.32 -25.55
C ALA A 243 -5.91 -10.91 -26.91
N ILE A 244 -5.10 -10.92 -27.99
CA ILE A 244 -5.57 -10.68 -29.37
C ILE A 244 -6.56 -11.77 -29.81
N LEU A 245 -6.27 -13.04 -29.52
CA LEU A 245 -7.18 -14.15 -29.83
C LEU A 245 -8.51 -14.03 -29.07
N ILE A 246 -8.47 -13.70 -27.78
CA ILE A 246 -9.67 -13.46 -26.94
C ILE A 246 -10.51 -12.35 -27.55
N ARG A 247 -9.90 -11.18 -27.80
CA ARG A 247 -10.57 -10.01 -28.38
C ARG A 247 -11.24 -10.33 -29.72
N ASN A 248 -10.50 -10.97 -30.63
CA ASN A 248 -11.00 -11.34 -31.95
C ASN A 248 -12.13 -12.37 -31.89
N ARG A 249 -12.07 -13.32 -30.96
CA ARG A 249 -13.12 -14.33 -30.79
C ARG A 249 -14.38 -13.72 -30.19
N LEU A 250 -14.25 -12.91 -29.14
CA LEU A 250 -15.39 -12.21 -28.53
C LEU A 250 -16.09 -11.27 -29.53
N ALA A 251 -15.34 -10.57 -30.39
CA ALA A 251 -15.91 -9.69 -31.41
C ALA A 251 -16.78 -10.42 -32.46
N ARG A 252 -16.62 -11.74 -32.62
CA ARG A 252 -17.40 -12.57 -33.57
C ARG A 252 -18.61 -13.24 -32.94
N LEU A 253 -18.71 -13.22 -31.61
CA LEU A 253 -19.76 -13.90 -30.86
C LEU A 253 -20.81 -12.89 -30.38
N SER A 254 -22.05 -13.34 -30.26
CA SER A 254 -23.11 -12.51 -29.67
C SER A 254 -22.89 -12.39 -28.16
N SER A 255 -22.93 -11.17 -27.65
CA SER A 255 -22.74 -10.88 -26.23
C SER A 255 -24.06 -10.91 -25.45
N PRO A 256 -24.12 -11.44 -24.22
CA PRO A 256 -23.03 -12.08 -23.48
C PRO A 256 -22.68 -13.47 -24.03
N VAL A 257 -21.39 -13.81 -24.02
CA VAL A 257 -20.86 -15.07 -24.54
C VAL A 257 -20.85 -16.12 -23.44
N GLN A 258 -21.25 -17.35 -23.74
CA GLN A 258 -21.10 -18.48 -22.82
C GLN A 258 -19.61 -18.70 -22.50
N TRP A 259 -19.26 -18.76 -21.22
CA TRP A 259 -17.87 -18.92 -20.76
C TRP A 259 -17.21 -20.15 -21.38
N SER A 260 -17.95 -21.27 -21.41
CA SER A 260 -17.48 -22.52 -22.01
C SER A 260 -17.08 -22.38 -23.48
N LEU A 261 -17.71 -21.50 -24.27
CA LEU A 261 -17.36 -21.31 -25.68
C LEU A 261 -16.00 -20.63 -25.86
N ILE A 262 -15.68 -19.62 -25.04
CA ILE A 262 -14.38 -18.94 -25.13
C ILE A 262 -13.28 -19.77 -24.47
N HIS A 263 -13.59 -20.44 -23.36
CA HIS A 263 -12.66 -21.34 -22.68
C HIS A 263 -12.31 -22.56 -23.54
N ASN A 264 -13.29 -23.20 -24.18
CA ASN A 264 -13.05 -24.31 -25.12
C ASN A 264 -12.29 -23.85 -26.37
N TYR A 265 -12.54 -22.63 -26.86
CA TYR A 265 -11.77 -22.06 -27.98
C TYR A 265 -10.29 -21.93 -27.62
N LEU A 266 -9.97 -21.32 -26.47
CA LEU A 266 -8.59 -21.14 -26.03
C LEU A 266 -7.90 -22.47 -25.73
N SER A 267 -8.61 -23.40 -25.09
CA SER A 267 -8.02 -24.67 -24.67
C SER A 267 -7.88 -25.67 -25.81
N HIS A 268 -8.97 -25.93 -26.54
CA HIS A 268 -9.00 -27.04 -27.50
C HIS A 268 -8.79 -26.63 -28.96
N GLU A 269 -9.08 -25.38 -29.34
CA GLU A 269 -8.77 -24.88 -30.69
C GLU A 269 -7.39 -24.19 -30.74
N ALA A 270 -7.06 -23.33 -29.76
CA ALA A 270 -5.79 -22.61 -29.71
C ALA A 270 -4.66 -23.36 -28.95
N GLY A 271 -5.00 -24.47 -28.27
CA GLY A 271 -4.02 -25.38 -27.68
C GLY A 271 -3.49 -24.97 -26.30
N LEU A 272 -4.08 -23.98 -25.60
CA LEU A 272 -3.70 -23.69 -24.22
C LEU A 272 -4.20 -24.79 -23.27
N THR A 273 -3.58 -24.97 -22.10
CA THR A 273 -4.16 -25.83 -21.07
C THR A 273 -5.39 -25.15 -20.44
N GLY A 274 -6.31 -25.93 -19.87
CA GLY A 274 -7.55 -25.39 -19.29
C GLY A 274 -7.31 -24.31 -18.23
N GLN A 275 -6.34 -24.52 -17.34
CA GLN A 275 -5.98 -23.56 -16.30
C GLN A 275 -5.28 -22.31 -16.86
N LEU A 276 -4.44 -22.45 -17.90
CA LEU A 276 -3.87 -21.29 -18.59
C LEU A 276 -4.94 -20.47 -19.31
N ALA A 277 -5.93 -21.11 -19.93
CA ALA A 277 -7.04 -20.41 -20.57
C ALA A 277 -7.82 -19.56 -19.55
N ILE A 278 -8.08 -20.08 -18.35
CA ILE A 278 -8.70 -19.33 -17.24
C ILE A 278 -7.83 -18.13 -16.85
N LEU A 279 -6.53 -18.35 -16.65
CA LEU A 279 -5.58 -17.28 -16.29
C LEU A 279 -5.63 -16.14 -17.31
N TYR A 280 -5.48 -16.43 -18.60
CA TYR A 280 -5.51 -15.39 -19.63
C TYR A 280 -6.85 -14.69 -19.76
N LEU A 281 -7.98 -15.36 -19.52
CA LEU A 281 -9.30 -14.71 -19.51
C LEU A 281 -9.43 -13.70 -18.36
N LEU A 282 -8.97 -14.06 -17.16
CA LEU A 282 -8.97 -13.15 -16.01
C LEU A 282 -8.01 -11.97 -16.24
N LEU A 283 -6.81 -12.25 -16.73
CA LEU A 283 -5.82 -11.21 -17.06
C LEU A 283 -6.33 -10.28 -18.17
N TYR A 284 -7.03 -10.80 -19.17
CA TYR A 284 -7.65 -10.00 -20.22
C TYR A 284 -8.69 -9.02 -19.64
N ILE A 285 -9.56 -9.48 -18.73
CA ILE A 285 -10.56 -8.61 -18.10
C ILE A 285 -9.88 -7.53 -17.24
N HIS A 286 -8.88 -7.91 -16.45
CA HIS A 286 -8.20 -6.99 -15.53
C HIS A 286 -7.29 -5.98 -16.25
N HIS A 287 -6.40 -6.42 -17.13
CA HIS A 287 -5.38 -5.56 -17.74
C HIS A 287 -5.87 -4.79 -18.96
N GLU A 288 -6.65 -5.43 -19.85
CA GLU A 288 -7.15 -4.76 -21.07
C GLU A 288 -8.40 -3.90 -20.78
N GLN A 289 -9.01 -4.07 -19.59
CA GLN A 289 -10.22 -3.39 -19.14
C GLN A 289 -11.28 -3.17 -20.24
N PRO A 290 -11.73 -4.24 -20.94
CA PRO A 290 -12.65 -4.12 -22.07
C PRO A 290 -14.09 -3.73 -21.67
N GLY A 291 -14.34 -3.34 -20.40
CA GLY A 291 -15.67 -3.10 -19.87
C GLY A 291 -16.52 -4.36 -19.75
N MET A 292 -15.89 -5.51 -19.43
CA MET A 292 -16.54 -6.81 -19.33
C MET A 292 -16.51 -7.38 -17.91
N GLU A 293 -17.44 -8.28 -17.63
CA GLU A 293 -17.53 -9.08 -16.41
C GLU A 293 -17.72 -10.57 -16.73
N VAL A 294 -17.34 -11.42 -15.77
CA VAL A 294 -17.74 -12.84 -15.75
C VAL A 294 -18.91 -13.00 -14.79
N ARG A 295 -20.01 -13.61 -15.25
CA ARG A 295 -21.13 -14.01 -14.39
C ARG A 295 -20.91 -15.41 -13.85
N LEU A 296 -21.04 -15.56 -12.54
CA LEU A 296 -20.89 -16.81 -11.81
C LEU A 296 -22.25 -17.44 -11.50
N ASP A 297 -22.24 -18.73 -11.21
CA ASP A 297 -23.37 -19.44 -10.60
C ASP A 297 -23.68 -18.91 -9.21
N ALA A 298 -24.97 -18.73 -8.88
CA ALA A 298 -25.39 -18.19 -7.58
C ALA A 298 -24.97 -19.02 -6.34
N GLY A 299 -24.50 -20.25 -6.53
CA GLY A 299 -24.02 -21.15 -5.48
C GLY A 299 -22.50 -21.36 -5.46
N HIS A 300 -21.74 -20.50 -6.15
CA HIS A 300 -20.28 -20.61 -6.19
C HIS A 300 -19.66 -20.56 -4.78
N GLN A 301 -18.52 -21.22 -4.61
CA GLN A 301 -17.77 -21.27 -3.33
C GLN A 301 -16.46 -20.47 -3.38
N MET A 302 -16.39 -19.53 -4.34
CA MET A 302 -15.20 -18.71 -4.55
C MET A 302 -14.91 -17.83 -3.33
N THR A 303 -13.62 -17.65 -3.05
CA THR A 303 -13.12 -16.88 -1.90
C THR A 303 -12.14 -15.80 -2.37
N LEU A 304 -12.00 -14.75 -1.58
CA LEU A 304 -10.97 -13.74 -1.74
C LEU A 304 -9.65 -14.23 -1.12
N ALA A 305 -8.55 -13.57 -1.46
CA ALA A 305 -7.20 -13.90 -1.02
C ALA A 305 -7.02 -13.80 0.51
N ASP A 306 -7.86 -13.01 1.19
CA ASP A 306 -7.93 -12.92 2.66
C ASP A 306 -8.72 -14.06 3.31
N GLY A 307 -9.30 -14.96 2.52
CA GLY A 307 -10.10 -16.10 2.96
C GLY A 307 -11.59 -15.82 3.12
N SER A 308 -12.04 -14.58 2.93
CA SER A 308 -13.47 -14.25 2.96
C SER A 308 -14.21 -14.79 1.72
N PRO A 309 -15.52 -15.09 1.81
CA PRO A 309 -16.30 -15.51 0.65
C PRO A 309 -16.55 -14.35 -0.31
N LEU A 310 -16.49 -14.61 -1.62
CA LEU A 310 -16.98 -13.66 -2.61
C LEU A 310 -18.53 -13.64 -2.53
N LEU A 311 -19.11 -12.48 -2.21
CA LEU A 311 -20.54 -12.37 -1.88
C LEU A 311 -21.44 -12.23 -3.12
N GLY A 312 -20.91 -11.67 -4.22
CA GLY A 312 -21.63 -11.41 -5.46
C GLY A 312 -21.38 -12.45 -6.55
N THR A 313 -22.19 -12.41 -7.61
CA THR A 313 -22.11 -13.37 -8.73
C THR A 313 -21.41 -12.80 -9.95
N ARG A 314 -20.58 -11.76 -9.76
CA ARG A 314 -19.84 -11.11 -10.83
C ARG A 314 -18.36 -11.02 -10.48
N LEU A 315 -17.51 -11.26 -11.48
CA LEU A 315 -16.10 -10.94 -11.44
C LEU A 315 -15.83 -9.83 -12.45
N THR A 316 -15.50 -8.65 -11.92
CA THR A 316 -15.10 -7.46 -12.68
C THR A 316 -13.59 -7.25 -12.55
N ALA A 317 -13.03 -6.40 -13.42
CA ALA A 317 -11.59 -6.11 -13.46
C ALA A 317 -10.98 -5.76 -12.10
N ASP A 318 -11.71 -5.05 -11.24
CA ASP A 318 -11.29 -4.64 -9.91
C ASP A 318 -11.30 -5.74 -8.84
N LEU A 319 -12.12 -6.79 -9.02
CA LEU A 319 -12.22 -7.89 -8.07
C LEU A 319 -11.18 -8.98 -8.32
N ILE A 320 -10.75 -9.13 -9.58
CA ILE A 320 -9.80 -10.18 -9.99
C ILE A 320 -8.51 -10.19 -9.14
N PRO A 321 -7.84 -9.07 -8.85
CA PRO A 321 -6.62 -9.08 -8.02
C PRO A 321 -6.82 -9.66 -6.62
N TYR A 322 -8.04 -9.60 -6.08
CA TYR A 322 -8.36 -10.06 -4.74
C TYR A 322 -8.91 -11.47 -4.72
N LEU A 323 -9.15 -12.09 -5.87
CA LEU A 323 -9.68 -13.43 -5.94
C LEU A 323 -8.63 -14.44 -5.49
N LYS A 324 -9.01 -15.41 -4.66
CA LYS A 324 -8.16 -16.59 -4.43
C LYS A 324 -8.34 -17.54 -5.62
N TRP A 325 -7.23 -18.02 -6.18
CA TRP A 325 -7.29 -19.01 -7.25
C TRP A 325 -8.05 -20.27 -6.81
N ASP A 326 -8.97 -20.72 -7.67
CA ASP A 326 -9.76 -21.93 -7.53
C ASP A 326 -9.78 -22.64 -8.89
N ASP A 327 -9.37 -23.90 -8.93
CA ASP A 327 -9.34 -24.68 -10.17
C ASP A 327 -10.74 -24.89 -10.77
N GLU A 328 -11.80 -24.72 -9.96
CA GLU A 328 -13.19 -24.77 -10.39
C GLU A 328 -13.75 -23.43 -10.89
N ILE A 329 -12.95 -22.35 -11.02
CA ILE A 329 -13.43 -21.07 -11.59
C ILE A 329 -14.19 -21.29 -12.91
N GLY A 330 -13.63 -22.13 -13.79
CA GLY A 330 -14.25 -22.43 -15.08
C GLY A 330 -15.58 -23.17 -14.99
N ARG A 331 -15.83 -23.90 -13.89
CA ARG A 331 -17.08 -24.60 -13.61
C ARG A 331 -18.16 -23.64 -13.11
N TRP A 332 -17.79 -22.66 -12.29
CA TRP A 332 -18.72 -21.67 -11.75
C TRP A 332 -19.04 -20.54 -12.74
N ALA A 333 -18.18 -20.31 -13.73
CA ALA A 333 -18.37 -19.25 -14.72
C ALA A 333 -19.41 -19.62 -15.79
N ASN A 334 -20.44 -18.79 -15.90
CA ASN A 334 -21.54 -18.96 -16.85
C ASN A 334 -21.31 -18.19 -18.16
N THR A 335 -21.11 -16.88 -18.05
CA THR A 335 -20.99 -15.99 -19.21
C THR A 335 -19.92 -14.93 -19.01
N ILE A 336 -19.39 -14.42 -20.12
CA ILE A 336 -18.53 -13.24 -20.20
C ILE A 336 -19.20 -12.21 -21.11
N GLY A 337 -19.36 -10.97 -20.64
CA GLY A 337 -20.12 -9.95 -21.36
C GLY A 337 -19.94 -8.55 -20.78
N PRO A 338 -20.63 -7.53 -21.30
CA PRO A 338 -20.55 -6.17 -20.77
C PRO A 338 -20.98 -6.12 -19.31
N VAL A 339 -20.34 -5.24 -18.55
CA VAL A 339 -20.69 -4.94 -17.15
C VAL A 339 -22.17 -4.58 -17.06
N THR A 340 -22.91 -5.32 -16.24
CA THR A 340 -24.33 -5.06 -15.96
C THR A 340 -24.53 -4.21 -14.70
N GLU A 341 -25.75 -3.73 -14.47
CA GLU A 341 -26.10 -3.08 -13.19
C GLU A 341 -25.90 -4.08 -12.03
N PRO A 342 -25.23 -3.67 -10.93
CA PRO A 342 -24.99 -4.54 -9.78
C PRO A 342 -26.29 -4.99 -9.11
N GLU A 343 -26.35 -6.27 -8.74
CA GLU A 343 -27.31 -6.72 -7.72
C GLU A 343 -26.83 -6.33 -6.32
N TRP A 344 -27.69 -6.42 -5.30
CA TRP A 344 -27.35 -6.05 -3.92
C TRP A 344 -26.05 -6.70 -3.42
N ASN A 345 -25.94 -8.03 -3.57
CA ASN A 345 -24.76 -8.79 -3.12
C ASN A 345 -23.49 -8.43 -3.89
N ASP A 346 -23.63 -7.95 -5.14
CA ASP A 346 -22.50 -7.53 -5.96
C ASP A 346 -21.91 -6.20 -5.46
N ALA A 347 -22.75 -5.30 -4.96
CA ALA A 347 -22.33 -4.03 -4.39
C ALA A 347 -21.86 -4.14 -2.94
N LEU A 348 -22.23 -5.23 -2.25
CA LEU A 348 -22.08 -5.39 -0.80
C LEU A 348 -20.63 -5.26 -0.31
N LEU A 349 -19.63 -5.70 -1.09
CA LEU A 349 -18.21 -5.54 -0.74
C LEU A 349 -17.84 -4.07 -0.47
N TYR A 350 -18.41 -3.15 -1.26
CA TYR A 350 -18.16 -1.73 -1.12
C TYR A 350 -19.14 -1.06 -0.15
N LEU A 351 -20.42 -1.43 -0.21
CA LEU A 351 -21.45 -0.85 0.65
C LEU A 351 -21.23 -1.20 2.13
N ALA A 352 -20.73 -2.40 2.43
CA ALA A 352 -20.41 -2.82 3.80
C ALA A 352 -19.26 -2.01 4.42
N ILE A 353 -18.38 -1.41 3.61
CA ILE A 353 -17.33 -0.51 4.12
C ILE A 353 -17.95 0.79 4.65
N LEU A 354 -18.99 1.30 3.99
CA LEU A 354 -19.73 2.47 4.46
C LEU A 354 -20.66 2.12 5.63
N CYS A 355 -21.35 0.98 5.53
CA CYS A 355 -22.30 0.50 6.52
C CYS A 355 -21.99 -0.96 6.92
N PRO A 356 -21.17 -1.20 7.96
CA PRO A 356 -20.74 -2.54 8.38
C PRO A 356 -21.85 -3.51 8.76
N GLY A 357 -23.09 -3.04 8.98
CA GLY A 357 -24.24 -3.86 9.34
C GLY A 357 -24.93 -4.58 8.17
N LEU A 358 -24.53 -4.31 6.93
CA LEU A 358 -25.15 -4.91 5.75
C LEU A 358 -24.73 -6.37 5.58
N THR A 359 -25.66 -7.22 5.12
CA THR A 359 -25.46 -8.67 4.98
C THR A 359 -25.93 -9.20 3.63
N PRO A 360 -25.41 -10.35 3.17
CA PRO A 360 -25.86 -10.98 1.92
C PRO A 360 -27.33 -11.36 1.99
N ILE A 361 -28.05 -11.11 0.90
CA ILE A 361 -29.48 -11.40 0.78
C ILE A 361 -29.67 -12.61 -0.15
N ALA A 362 -30.49 -13.56 0.28
CA ALA A 362 -30.86 -14.71 -0.55
C ALA A 362 -31.71 -14.27 -1.74
N LYS A 363 -31.61 -14.97 -2.87
CA LYS A 363 -32.33 -14.63 -4.10
C LYS A 363 -33.85 -14.51 -3.85
N GLY A 364 -34.42 -13.33 -4.12
CA GLY A 364 -35.84 -13.04 -3.98
C GLY A 364 -36.30 -12.61 -2.57
N ALA A 365 -35.38 -12.46 -1.61
CA ALA A 365 -35.68 -11.83 -0.33
C ALA A 365 -35.66 -10.28 -0.44
N ALA A 366 -36.36 -9.63 0.49
CA ALA A 366 -36.54 -8.17 0.51
C ALA A 366 -35.19 -7.45 0.72
N VAL A 367 -34.90 -6.48 -0.15
CA VAL A 367 -33.69 -5.63 -0.11
C VAL A 367 -33.99 -4.31 0.59
N GLU A 368 -35.27 -3.94 0.66
CA GLU A 368 -35.77 -2.63 1.06
C GLU A 368 -35.34 -2.22 2.48
N ASP A 369 -35.34 -3.15 3.44
CA ASP A 369 -34.95 -2.86 4.83
C ASP A 369 -33.45 -2.56 4.97
N GLN A 370 -32.61 -3.29 4.22
CA GLN A 370 -31.16 -3.05 4.22
C GLN A 370 -30.81 -1.80 3.42
N GLU A 371 -31.52 -1.53 2.32
CA GLU A 371 -31.35 -0.30 1.56
C GLU A 371 -31.77 0.94 2.36
N ALA A 372 -32.88 0.88 3.10
CA ALA A 372 -33.27 1.93 4.03
C ALA A 372 -32.21 2.18 5.12
N SER A 373 -31.60 1.11 5.63
CA SER A 373 -30.49 1.20 6.60
C SER A 373 -29.24 1.84 5.99
N LEU A 374 -28.90 1.50 4.74
CA LEU A 374 -27.81 2.12 3.98
C LEU A 374 -28.06 3.62 3.79
N LEU A 375 -29.25 4.01 3.33
CA LEU A 375 -29.60 5.42 3.13
C LEU A 375 -29.59 6.21 4.45
N GLY A 376 -30.02 5.60 5.55
CA GLY A 376 -29.89 6.18 6.88
C GLY A 376 -28.43 6.41 7.27
N ASN A 377 -27.55 5.44 7.02
CA ASN A 377 -26.11 5.57 7.28
C ASN A 377 -25.46 6.64 6.40
N MET A 378 -25.90 6.80 5.15
CA MET A 378 -25.42 7.85 4.25
C MET A 378 -25.65 9.27 4.82
N VAL A 379 -26.76 9.50 5.53
CA VAL A 379 -27.01 10.79 6.21
C VAL A 379 -26.00 11.03 7.32
N GLU A 380 -25.68 9.99 8.12
CA GLU A 380 -24.64 10.08 9.16
C GLU A 380 -23.25 10.30 8.55
N PHE A 381 -22.95 9.61 7.45
CA PHE A 381 -21.72 9.75 6.68
C PHE A 381 -21.54 11.18 6.14
N GLU A 382 -22.58 11.78 5.55
CA GLU A 382 -22.55 13.17 5.08
C GLU A 382 -22.34 14.17 6.23
N SER A 383 -22.93 13.90 7.40
CA SER A 383 -22.73 14.70 8.61
C SER A 383 -21.26 14.63 9.07
N ARG A 384 -20.69 13.42 9.14
CA ARG A 384 -19.28 13.18 9.48
C ARG A 384 -18.34 13.87 8.49
N LEU A 385 -18.62 13.80 7.19
CA LEU A 385 -17.86 14.51 6.15
C LEU A 385 -17.90 16.02 6.32
N SER A 386 -19.10 16.56 6.61
CA SER A 386 -19.27 18.00 6.86
C SER A 386 -18.50 18.44 8.10
N GLN A 387 -18.55 17.65 9.18
CA GLN A 387 -17.80 17.89 10.41
C GLN A 387 -16.28 17.87 10.15
N ALA A 388 -15.76 16.87 9.43
CA ALA A 388 -14.35 16.77 9.09
C ALA A 388 -13.89 17.92 8.18
N THR A 389 -14.70 18.30 7.19
CA THR A 389 -14.40 19.43 6.28
C THR A 389 -14.33 20.76 7.03
N ASN A 390 -15.27 20.99 7.95
CA ASN A 390 -15.27 22.20 8.78
C ASN A 390 -14.08 22.26 9.74
N PHE A 391 -13.66 21.11 10.27
CA PHE A 391 -12.46 21.00 11.10
C PHE A 391 -11.18 21.31 10.32
N LEU A 392 -10.99 20.72 9.14
CA LEU A 392 -9.85 21.03 8.27
C LEU A 392 -9.78 22.53 7.94
N ARG A 393 -10.93 23.14 7.61
CA ARG A 393 -11.00 24.59 7.35
C ARG A 393 -10.56 25.41 8.57
N SER A 394 -10.92 24.99 9.78
CA SER A 394 -10.51 25.69 11.01
C SER A 394 -9.02 25.59 11.30
N LEU A 395 -8.34 24.58 10.77
CA LEU A 395 -6.88 24.44 10.81
C LEU A 395 -6.17 25.17 9.66
N GLY A 396 -6.90 25.95 8.86
CA GLY A 396 -6.35 26.63 7.68
C GLY A 396 -6.02 25.69 6.51
N MET A 397 -6.50 24.45 6.54
CA MET A 397 -6.31 23.48 5.46
C MET A 397 -7.55 23.44 4.56
N SER A 398 -7.35 23.49 3.25
CA SER A 398 -8.43 23.18 2.31
C SER A 398 -8.53 21.67 2.10
N ALA A 399 -9.75 21.16 1.98
CA ALA A 399 -9.97 19.80 1.47
C ALA A 399 -9.52 19.64 -0.01
N ALA A 400 -9.31 20.76 -0.71
CA ALA A 400 -8.88 20.80 -2.12
C ALA A 400 -7.37 21.08 -2.31
N ASP A 401 -6.61 21.35 -1.23
CA ASP A 401 -5.19 21.69 -1.37
C ASP A 401 -4.30 20.44 -1.28
N HIS A 402 -3.67 20.17 -2.44
CA HIS A 402 -2.51 19.32 -2.75
C HIS A 402 -2.67 17.81 -3.01
N GLU A 403 -2.05 17.43 -4.14
CA GLU A 403 -1.91 16.11 -4.79
C GLU A 403 -0.98 15.12 -4.04
N ALA A 404 -0.57 15.40 -2.80
CA ALA A 404 0.34 14.56 -2.04
C ALA A 404 -0.36 13.99 -0.80
N GLU A 405 -0.44 12.65 -0.72
CA GLU A 405 -0.69 11.77 0.44
C GLU A 405 -1.04 12.45 1.79
N GLY A 406 -2.13 13.23 1.79
CA GLY A 406 -2.56 14.04 2.90
C GLY A 406 -4.05 13.83 3.19
N PRO A 407 -4.49 13.96 4.46
CA PRO A 407 -5.88 13.70 4.88
C PRO A 407 -6.96 14.47 4.11
N GLY A 408 -6.62 15.64 3.52
CA GLY A 408 -7.53 16.41 2.68
C GLY A 408 -7.98 15.66 1.42
N ASN A 409 -7.12 14.81 0.85
CA ASN A 409 -7.45 14.03 -0.34
C ASN A 409 -8.54 12.97 -0.07
N ALA A 410 -8.55 12.39 1.13
CA ALA A 410 -9.49 11.34 1.53
C ALA A 410 -10.89 11.92 1.66
N VAL A 411 -11.04 13.04 2.39
CA VAL A 411 -12.32 13.75 2.51
C VAL A 411 -12.83 14.20 1.15
N GLY A 412 -11.95 14.72 0.28
CA GLY A 412 -12.32 15.13 -1.08
C GLY A 412 -12.78 13.98 -1.98
N ARG A 413 -12.15 12.80 -1.90
CA ARG A 413 -12.60 11.59 -2.62
C ARG A 413 -13.91 11.05 -2.05
N LEU A 414 -14.02 10.95 -0.75
CA LEU A 414 -15.24 10.51 -0.05
C LEU A 414 -16.44 11.41 -0.34
N ALA A 415 -16.23 12.73 -0.46
CA ALA A 415 -17.29 13.68 -0.81
C ALA A 415 -17.89 13.46 -2.23
N LYS A 416 -17.24 12.68 -3.09
CA LYS A 416 -17.81 12.29 -4.39
C LYS A 416 -18.83 11.15 -4.28
N ILE A 417 -18.83 10.42 -3.16
CA ILE A 417 -19.78 9.34 -2.91
C ILE A 417 -21.14 9.97 -2.62
N SER A 418 -22.12 9.64 -3.46
CA SER A 418 -23.50 10.12 -3.35
C SER A 418 -24.45 9.16 -4.06
N GLY A 419 -25.73 9.20 -3.70
CA GLY A 419 -26.76 8.39 -4.33
C GLY A 419 -28.04 8.32 -3.51
N ASN A 420 -29.13 7.95 -4.18
CA ASN A 420 -30.47 7.83 -3.57
C ASN A 420 -30.93 6.36 -3.46
N ASP A 421 -30.11 5.44 -3.96
CA ASP A 421 -30.33 4.00 -3.98
C ASP A 421 -28.98 3.27 -3.92
N SER A 422 -28.98 1.96 -3.64
CA SER A 422 -27.75 1.18 -3.51
C SER A 422 -26.89 1.20 -4.78
N ALA A 423 -27.52 1.21 -5.95
CA ALA A 423 -26.83 1.17 -7.24
C ALA A 423 -26.11 2.49 -7.56
N SER A 424 -26.72 3.64 -7.29
CA SER A 424 -26.14 4.97 -7.48
C SER A 424 -24.99 5.23 -6.50
N ILE A 425 -25.14 4.81 -5.24
CA ILE A 425 -24.05 4.86 -4.24
C ILE A 425 -22.88 3.99 -4.72
N PHE A 426 -23.14 2.75 -5.13
CA PHE A 426 -22.09 1.89 -5.67
C PHE A 426 -21.40 2.50 -6.90
N ARG A 427 -22.16 3.07 -7.84
CA ARG A 427 -21.60 3.74 -9.03
C ARG A 427 -20.72 4.94 -8.65
N SER A 428 -21.11 5.74 -7.67
CA SER A 428 -20.29 6.87 -7.22
C SER A 428 -19.01 6.40 -6.53
N ILE A 429 -19.06 5.35 -5.71
CA ILE A 429 -17.87 4.68 -5.15
C ILE A 429 -16.95 4.22 -6.28
N LYS A 430 -17.46 3.46 -7.26
CA LYS A 430 -16.65 2.95 -8.39
C LYS A 430 -16.09 4.05 -9.28
N SER A 431 -16.70 5.23 -9.31
CA SER A 431 -16.17 6.40 -10.01
C SER A 431 -15.02 7.07 -9.25
N ALA A 432 -15.01 6.97 -7.92
CA ALA A 432 -14.02 7.60 -7.04
C ALA A 432 -12.86 6.64 -6.69
N TYR A 433 -13.12 5.33 -6.65
CA TYR A 433 -12.19 4.31 -6.18
C TYR A 433 -12.08 3.17 -7.19
N GLN A 434 -10.84 2.86 -7.58
CA GLN A 434 -10.54 1.66 -8.36
C GLN A 434 -10.54 0.41 -7.47
N ASN A 435 -10.10 0.55 -6.21
CA ASN A 435 -9.93 -0.51 -5.23
C ASN A 435 -10.75 -0.25 -3.95
N HIS A 436 -11.33 -1.30 -3.36
CA HIS A 436 -12.06 -1.22 -2.09
C HIS A 436 -11.14 -0.98 -0.86
N GLN A 437 -9.86 -1.35 -0.93
CA GLN A 437 -8.91 -1.09 0.18
C GLN A 437 -8.63 0.40 0.34
N ASP A 438 -8.55 1.15 -0.76
CA ASP A 438 -8.38 2.61 -0.73
C ASP A 438 -9.58 3.30 -0.06
N LEU A 439 -10.80 2.82 -0.35
CA LEU A 439 -12.01 3.27 0.34
C LEU A 439 -11.94 2.98 1.84
N THR A 440 -11.48 1.79 2.22
CA THR A 440 -11.34 1.39 3.64
C THR A 440 -10.34 2.31 4.37
N ALA A 441 -9.21 2.62 3.73
CA ALA A 441 -8.21 3.53 4.27
C ALA A 441 -8.78 4.95 4.44
N ASP A 442 -9.53 5.45 3.46
CA ASP A 442 -10.14 6.78 3.50
C ASP A 442 -11.24 6.88 4.58
N ILE A 443 -12.07 5.84 4.74
CA ILE A 443 -13.06 5.78 5.84
C ILE A 443 -12.35 5.78 7.21
N THR A 444 -11.25 5.05 7.35
CA THR A 444 -10.43 5.07 8.57
C THR A 444 -9.84 6.47 8.83
N ALA A 445 -9.43 7.18 7.78
CA ALA A 445 -8.95 8.55 7.89
C ALA A 445 -10.09 9.51 8.30
N LEU A 446 -11.29 9.34 7.76
CA LEU A 446 -12.48 10.09 8.18
C LEU A 446 -12.78 9.88 9.66
N ASP A 447 -12.76 8.63 10.15
CA ASP A 447 -12.99 8.32 11.58
C ASP A 447 -11.98 8.97 12.51
N ARG A 448 -10.72 9.10 12.08
CA ARG A 448 -9.70 9.83 12.84
C ARG A 448 -9.98 11.33 12.84
N LEU A 449 -10.35 11.89 11.70
CA LEU A 449 -10.69 13.31 11.56
C LEU A 449 -11.91 13.70 12.39
N THR A 450 -12.96 12.88 12.39
CA THR A 450 -14.16 13.10 13.20
C THR A 450 -13.81 13.12 14.69
N ARG A 451 -13.02 12.16 15.17
CA ARG A 451 -12.54 12.14 16.58
C ARG A 451 -11.70 13.35 16.96
N LEU A 452 -10.86 13.86 16.04
CA LEU A 452 -10.11 15.10 16.27
C LEU A 452 -11.02 16.33 16.27
N SER A 453 -12.04 16.35 15.42
CA SER A 453 -13.04 17.43 15.37
C SER A 453 -13.81 17.57 16.68
N ASP A 454 -14.10 16.46 17.37
CA ASP A 454 -14.72 16.46 18.72
C ASP A 454 -13.85 17.12 19.80
N ARG A 455 -12.58 17.40 19.49
CA ARG A 455 -11.59 18.09 20.36
C ARG A 455 -11.07 19.38 19.72
N LYS A 456 -11.81 19.93 18.74
CA LYS A 456 -11.40 21.12 17.99
C LYS A 456 -11.00 22.27 18.89
N ASP A 457 -11.81 22.61 19.89
CA ASP A 457 -11.57 23.76 20.75
C ASP A 457 -10.30 23.58 21.60
N ASP A 458 -10.05 22.36 22.09
CA ASP A 458 -8.83 22.02 22.84
C ASP A 458 -7.59 22.14 21.95
N ILE A 459 -7.67 21.64 20.72
CA ILE A 459 -6.56 21.67 19.74
C ILE A 459 -6.23 23.11 19.36
N LEU A 460 -7.24 23.92 19.01
CA LEU A 460 -7.04 25.33 18.64
C LEU A 460 -6.53 26.14 19.84
N SER A 461 -7.08 25.90 21.04
CA SER A 461 -6.59 26.53 22.26
C SER A 461 -5.13 26.19 22.53
N ALA A 462 -4.72 24.94 22.30
CA ALA A 462 -3.34 24.52 22.46
C ALA A 462 -2.39 25.15 21.44
N GLN A 463 -2.80 25.27 20.18
CA GLN A 463 -2.02 25.97 19.14
C GLN A 463 -1.79 27.42 19.54
N VAL A 464 -2.85 28.13 19.92
CA VAL A 464 -2.78 29.52 20.40
C VAL A 464 -1.92 29.61 21.66
N TYR A 465 -2.07 28.69 22.61
CA TYR A 465 -1.26 28.69 23.83
C TYR A 465 0.23 28.56 23.51
N LEU A 466 0.60 27.59 22.68
CA LEU A 466 2.00 27.36 22.30
C LEU A 466 2.57 28.50 21.47
N GLU A 467 1.77 29.14 20.61
CA GLU A 467 2.20 30.32 19.85
C GLU A 467 2.56 31.49 20.79
N HIS A 468 1.77 31.73 21.82
CA HIS A 468 2.00 32.83 22.77
C HIS A 468 2.99 32.49 23.89
N ALA A 469 3.25 31.20 24.14
CA ALA A 469 4.19 30.74 25.16
C ALA A 469 5.64 30.85 24.65
N VAL A 470 6.19 32.06 24.64
CA VAL A 470 7.58 32.29 24.26
C VAL A 470 8.52 31.64 25.28
N VAL A 471 9.48 30.82 24.81
CA VAL A 471 10.48 30.16 25.66
C VAL A 471 11.90 30.51 25.17
N PRO A 472 12.74 31.13 26.01
CA PRO A 472 14.12 31.47 25.62
C PRO A 472 14.98 30.20 25.45
N LEU A 473 15.90 30.23 24.48
CA LEU A 473 16.85 29.13 24.22
C LEU A 473 17.74 28.80 25.44
N ALA A 474 17.93 29.75 26.35
CA ALA A 474 18.64 29.52 27.62
C ALA A 474 17.95 28.45 28.49
N MET A 475 16.64 28.21 28.32
CA MET A 475 15.89 27.14 28.97
C MET A 475 15.79 25.91 28.05
N ALA A 476 16.92 25.26 27.80
CA ALA A 476 17.07 24.22 26.78
C ALA A 476 15.98 23.12 26.82
N GLU A 477 15.71 22.53 27.99
CA GLU A 477 14.71 21.45 28.11
C GLU A 477 13.29 21.93 27.76
N LEU A 478 12.90 23.12 28.23
CA LEU A 478 11.57 23.67 27.99
C LEU A 478 11.42 24.13 26.53
N SER A 479 12.48 24.67 25.94
CA SER A 479 12.52 25.10 24.53
C SER A 479 12.40 23.91 23.57
N ILE A 480 13.13 22.82 23.81
CA ILE A 480 13.00 21.58 23.02
C ILE A 480 11.58 21.02 23.11
N GLN A 481 11.01 20.97 24.32
CA GLN A 481 9.65 20.47 24.52
C GLN A 481 8.61 21.35 23.82
N HIS A 482 8.78 22.68 23.87
CA HIS A 482 7.91 23.64 23.19
C HIS A 482 7.92 23.44 21.67
N GLN A 483 9.11 23.38 21.06
CA GLN A 483 9.26 23.16 19.62
C GLN A 483 8.66 21.83 19.16
N ALA A 484 8.95 20.74 19.90
CA ALA A 484 8.40 19.42 19.58
C ALA A 484 6.87 19.40 19.63
N LEU A 485 6.26 20.08 20.61
CA LEU A 485 4.81 20.19 20.72
C LEU A 485 4.20 21.09 19.63
N GLN A 486 4.85 22.19 19.27
CA GLN A 486 4.41 23.05 18.16
C GLN A 486 4.41 22.28 16.84
N GLU A 487 5.44 21.49 16.56
CA GLU A 487 5.51 20.66 15.37
C GLU A 487 4.45 19.54 15.41
N ALA A 488 4.31 18.84 16.54
CA ALA A 488 3.38 17.71 16.66
C ALA A 488 1.89 18.12 16.58
N ILE A 489 1.54 19.32 17.06
CA ILE A 489 0.16 19.87 17.04
C ILE A 489 -0.12 20.64 15.74
N SER A 490 0.90 20.86 14.90
CA SER A 490 0.69 21.44 13.57
C SER A 490 -0.24 20.56 12.72
N PRO A 491 -1.03 21.14 11.79
CA PRO A 491 -2.10 20.41 11.12
C PRO A 491 -1.65 19.12 10.41
N GLY A 492 -0.50 19.14 9.72
CA GLY A 492 0.01 17.97 9.01
C GLY A 492 0.40 16.79 9.92
N PRO A 493 1.32 16.98 10.88
CA PRO A 493 1.73 15.94 11.82
C PRO A 493 0.60 15.42 12.71
N LEU A 494 -0.29 16.30 13.19
CA LEU A 494 -1.42 15.93 14.04
C LEU A 494 -2.32 14.90 13.35
N LEU A 495 -2.60 15.09 12.06
CA LEU A 495 -3.47 14.20 11.29
C LEU A 495 -2.81 12.86 10.93
N ARG A 496 -1.48 12.81 10.89
CA ARG A 496 -0.70 11.58 10.64
C ARG A 496 -0.35 10.82 11.92
N SER A 497 -0.50 11.45 13.09
CA SER A 497 -0.15 10.85 14.38
C SER A 497 -1.07 9.66 14.73
N PRO A 498 -0.51 8.44 14.91
CA PRO A 498 -1.30 7.28 15.34
C PRO A 498 -1.91 7.44 16.74
N ARG A 499 -1.26 8.24 17.61
CA ARG A 499 -1.71 8.52 18.97
C ARG A 499 -2.74 9.66 19.04
N GLY A 500 -2.88 10.43 17.95
CA GLY A 500 -3.80 11.56 17.85
C GLY A 500 -3.66 12.57 18.99
N TRP A 501 -4.76 13.26 19.30
CA TRP A 501 -4.83 14.23 20.40
C TRP A 501 -4.67 13.61 21.79
N GLU A 502 -5.15 12.38 21.99
CA GLU A 502 -5.10 11.70 23.30
C GLU A 502 -3.66 11.45 23.80
N GLY A 503 -2.72 11.22 22.87
CA GLY A 503 -1.30 11.12 23.22
C GLY A 503 -0.63 12.48 23.48
N LEU A 504 -1.07 13.54 22.81
CA LEU A 504 -0.46 14.88 22.88
C LEU A 504 -0.97 15.70 24.05
N ALA A 505 -2.25 15.57 24.44
CA ALA A 505 -2.85 16.35 25.52
C ALA A 505 -2.12 16.22 26.88
N PRO A 506 -1.66 15.02 27.31
CA PRO A 506 -0.86 14.87 28.52
C PRO A 506 0.52 15.53 28.42
N GLU A 507 1.15 15.50 27.24
CA GLU A 507 2.46 16.12 27.01
C GLU A 507 2.36 17.65 27.06
N LEU A 508 1.29 18.21 26.47
CA LEU A 508 0.95 19.63 26.58
C LEU A 508 0.69 20.03 28.04
N THR A 509 -0.08 19.23 28.78
CA THR A 509 -0.37 19.51 30.20
C THR A 509 0.92 19.56 31.03
N ARG A 510 1.85 18.63 30.76
CA ARG A 510 3.17 18.61 31.39
C ARG A 510 4.00 19.84 31.00
N PHE A 511 3.95 20.25 29.73
CA PHE A 511 4.61 21.48 29.27
C PHE A 511 4.05 22.71 29.98
N LYS A 512 2.71 22.90 30.00
CA LYS A 512 2.04 24.02 30.69
C LYS A 512 2.50 24.12 32.14
N SER A 513 2.46 23.01 32.88
CA SER A 513 2.87 22.96 34.28
C SER A 513 4.31 23.48 34.51
N ARG A 514 5.25 23.09 33.62
CA ARG A 514 6.65 23.53 33.69
C ARG A 514 6.82 24.98 33.26
N TYR A 515 6.12 25.38 32.20
CA TYR A 515 6.11 26.75 31.69
C TYR A 515 5.58 27.73 32.73
N VAL A 516 4.44 27.44 33.35
CA VAL A 516 3.83 28.26 34.41
C VAL A 516 4.79 28.46 35.58
N LEU A 517 5.50 27.42 36.00
CA LEU A 517 6.48 27.52 37.08
C LEU A 517 7.66 28.45 36.70
N ALA A 518 8.22 28.25 35.50
CA ALA A 518 9.31 29.09 34.99
C ALA A 518 8.89 30.55 34.83
N TYR A 519 7.69 30.78 34.29
CA TYR A 519 7.12 32.10 34.10
C TYR A 519 6.90 32.83 35.42
N ARG A 520 6.26 32.18 36.42
CA ARG A 520 6.01 32.81 37.73
C ARG A 520 7.31 33.19 38.44
N TYR A 521 8.33 32.34 38.36
CA TYR A 521 9.65 32.64 38.89
C TYR A 521 10.26 33.86 38.20
N HIS A 522 10.27 33.88 36.87
CA HIS A 522 10.80 34.97 36.07
C HIS A 522 10.04 36.29 36.30
N HIS A 523 8.71 36.28 36.24
CA HIS A 523 7.85 37.43 36.53
C HIS A 523 8.14 38.02 37.92
N GLY A 524 8.23 37.16 38.94
CA GLY A 524 8.56 37.60 40.29
C GLY A 524 9.96 38.23 40.38
N ASP A 525 10.94 37.68 39.66
CA ASP A 525 12.31 38.19 39.64
C ASP A 525 12.45 39.54 38.94
N ILE A 526 11.82 39.67 37.77
CA ILE A 526 11.75 40.93 37.03
C ILE A 526 11.13 42.02 37.88
N HIS A 527 9.93 41.81 38.45
CA HIS A 527 9.25 42.86 39.20
C HIS A 527 9.94 43.27 40.51
N ARG A 528 10.73 42.38 41.14
CA ARG A 528 11.60 42.75 42.27
C ARG A 528 12.67 43.77 41.86
N SER A 529 13.20 43.64 40.65
CA SER A 529 14.33 44.44 40.16
C SER A 529 13.90 45.63 39.28
N LEU A 530 12.68 45.58 38.71
CA LEU A 530 12.15 46.56 37.76
C LEU A 530 12.07 47.98 38.35
N ALA A 531 11.65 48.11 39.61
CA ALA A 531 11.55 49.41 40.26
C ALA A 531 12.92 50.10 40.42
N ALA A 532 13.98 49.33 40.66
CA ALA A 532 15.34 49.87 40.72
C ALA A 532 15.80 50.30 39.32
N TYR A 533 15.63 49.43 38.33
CA TYR A 533 15.96 49.70 36.93
C TYR A 533 15.26 50.96 36.38
N LEU A 534 13.95 51.10 36.58
CA LEU A 534 13.19 52.28 36.12
C LEU A 534 13.67 53.58 36.79
N ARG A 535 14.08 53.52 38.06
CA ARG A 535 14.66 54.68 38.76
C ARG A 535 16.02 55.08 38.17
N GLU A 536 16.88 54.11 37.87
CA GLU A 536 18.17 54.36 37.22
C GLU A 536 18.00 54.93 35.81
N LEU A 537 17.07 54.36 35.02
CA LEU A 537 16.76 54.86 33.67
C LEU A 537 16.23 56.30 33.72
N ALA A 538 15.34 56.62 34.67
CA ALA A 538 14.83 57.97 34.88
C ALA A 538 15.94 58.94 35.34
N ALA A 539 16.88 58.48 36.18
CA ALA A 539 18.04 59.26 36.58
C ALA A 539 18.96 59.56 35.39
N ALA A 540 19.29 58.55 34.57
CA ALA A 540 20.08 58.74 33.36
C ALA A 540 19.42 59.71 32.37
N ARG A 541 18.09 59.64 32.19
CA ARG A 541 17.32 60.60 31.36
C ARG A 541 17.42 62.03 31.88
N ARG A 542 17.32 62.24 33.20
CA ARG A 542 17.49 63.56 33.81
C ARG A 542 18.90 64.11 33.63
N LYS A 543 19.93 63.30 33.85
CA LYS A 543 21.33 63.70 33.64
C LYS A 543 21.62 64.04 32.18
N MET A 544 21.08 63.28 31.23
CA MET A 544 21.22 63.58 29.80
C MET A 544 20.49 64.88 29.41
N ASN A 545 19.30 65.14 29.97
CA ASN A 545 18.61 66.41 29.80
C ASN A 545 19.43 67.59 30.31
N ALA A 546 20.02 67.47 31.50
CA ALA A 546 20.90 68.49 32.05
C ALA A 546 22.13 68.72 31.17
N HIS A 547 22.74 67.65 30.66
CA HIS A 547 23.84 67.76 29.70
C HIS A 547 23.44 68.47 28.40
N SER A 548 22.24 68.21 27.88
CA SER A 548 21.67 68.90 26.72
C SER A 548 21.57 70.42 26.94
N LEU A 549 21.04 70.81 28.11
CA LEU A 549 20.91 72.21 28.50
C LEU A 549 22.29 72.89 28.55
N LEU A 550 23.29 72.23 29.15
CA LEU A 550 24.67 72.76 29.20
C LEU A 550 25.34 72.81 27.82
N ASN A 551 25.07 71.86 26.93
CA ASN A 551 25.56 71.89 25.55
C ASN A 551 25.01 73.08 24.75
N ALA A 552 23.88 73.66 25.15
CA ALA A 552 23.32 74.84 24.52
C ALA A 552 24.09 76.13 24.90
N LEU A 553 25.05 76.08 25.83
CA LEU A 553 25.92 77.20 26.18
C LEU A 553 27.20 77.15 25.30
N PRO A 554 27.36 78.05 24.32
CA PRO A 554 28.55 78.07 23.48
C PRO A 554 29.83 78.35 24.30
N GLU A 555 29.71 79.04 25.44
CA GLU A 555 30.81 79.38 26.34
C GLU A 555 31.46 78.14 27.00
N LEU A 556 30.75 77.00 27.07
CA LEU A 556 31.26 75.73 27.59
C LEU A 556 31.99 74.87 26.53
N GLY A 557 32.26 75.46 25.36
CA GLY A 557 32.90 74.83 24.21
C GLY A 557 31.96 73.92 23.40
N GLU A 558 32.51 73.27 22.37
CA GLU A 558 31.79 72.39 21.43
C GLU A 558 30.82 71.41 22.12
N PRO A 559 29.64 71.14 21.52
CA PRO A 559 28.71 70.12 22.01
C PRO A 559 29.38 68.74 22.08
N THR A 560 29.19 68.05 23.21
CA THR A 560 29.73 66.68 23.41
C THR A 560 28.58 65.69 23.56
N GLY A 561 28.85 64.38 23.49
CA GLY A 561 27.85 63.34 23.75
C GLY A 561 26.78 63.14 22.67
N GLY A 562 27.10 63.45 21.41
CA GLY A 562 26.21 63.21 20.27
C GLY A 562 25.73 61.76 20.19
N GLY A 563 24.42 61.57 19.97
CA GLY A 563 23.78 60.26 19.86
C GLY A 563 23.45 59.56 21.19
N PHE A 564 23.83 60.10 22.36
CA PHE A 564 23.43 59.48 23.65
C PHE A 564 21.93 59.59 23.93
N PHE A 565 21.27 60.67 23.49
CA PHE A 565 19.81 60.78 23.56
C PHE A 565 19.09 59.70 22.76
N GLU A 566 19.55 59.44 21.53
CA GLU A 566 18.99 58.39 20.68
C GLU A 566 19.22 57.02 21.32
N LYS A 567 20.45 56.74 21.78
CA LYS A 567 20.79 55.49 22.49
C LYS A 567 19.95 55.27 23.75
N LEU A 568 19.72 56.32 24.56
CA LEU A 568 18.89 56.24 25.77
C LEU A 568 17.40 56.11 25.44
N GLY A 569 16.96 56.68 24.32
CA GLY A 569 15.60 56.49 23.78
C GLY A 569 15.35 55.08 23.27
N HIS A 570 16.38 54.37 22.81
CA HIS A 570 16.32 52.98 22.38
C HIS A 570 16.38 51.96 23.54
N ILE A 571 16.68 52.37 24.77
CA ILE A 571 16.60 51.47 25.92
C ILE A 571 15.13 51.20 26.24
N ASP A 572 14.75 49.93 26.11
CA ASP A 572 13.41 49.44 26.42
C ASP A 572 13.10 49.66 27.92
N PRO A 573 12.05 50.44 28.26
CA PRO A 573 11.64 50.63 29.66
C PRO A 573 11.14 49.32 30.31
N GLY A 574 10.84 48.29 29.52
CA GLY A 574 10.35 47.02 30.01
C GLY A 574 8.85 47.01 30.31
N PRO A 575 8.35 45.95 30.95
CA PRO A 575 6.92 45.76 31.18
C PRO A 575 6.35 46.79 32.16
N SER A 576 5.05 47.08 32.04
CA SER A 576 4.33 47.91 33.02
C SER A 576 4.38 47.26 34.42
N PRO A 577 4.52 48.05 35.51
CA PRO A 577 4.47 47.51 36.86
C PRO A 577 3.17 46.75 37.12
N SER A 578 3.28 45.51 37.60
CA SER A 578 2.13 44.69 37.95
C SER A 578 1.84 44.77 39.45
N GLN A 579 0.57 44.89 39.84
CA GLN A 579 0.12 44.77 41.23
C GLN A 579 -0.32 43.33 41.58
N ALA A 580 -0.35 42.43 40.60
CA ALA A 580 -0.76 41.05 40.81
C ALA A 580 0.37 40.24 41.45
N ASP A 581 0.03 39.46 42.48
CA ASP A 581 0.91 38.44 43.03
C ASP A 581 1.16 37.36 41.97
N SER A 582 2.42 36.99 41.74
CA SER A 582 2.79 35.99 40.74
C SER A 582 2.15 34.62 41.01
N ALA A 583 1.81 34.31 42.26
CA ALA A 583 1.12 33.08 42.62
C ALA A 583 -0.35 33.04 42.18
N VAL A 584 -0.98 34.20 41.95
CA VAL A 584 -2.42 34.34 41.65
C VAL A 584 -2.70 34.50 40.16
N ILE A 585 -1.66 34.69 39.34
CA ILE A 585 -1.81 34.79 37.88
C ILE A 585 -2.28 33.44 37.33
N ASP A 586 -3.46 33.41 36.71
CA ASP A 586 -3.95 32.28 35.95
C ASP A 586 -3.25 32.25 34.59
N LEU A 587 -2.43 31.22 34.40
CA LEU A 587 -1.60 31.01 33.20
C LEU A 587 -1.98 29.73 32.46
N GLU A 588 -3.11 29.09 32.84
CA GLU A 588 -3.57 27.85 32.21
C GLU A 588 -4.20 28.12 30.84
N ALA A 589 -4.96 29.22 30.72
CA ALA A 589 -5.60 29.64 29.47
C ALA A 589 -4.70 30.55 28.62
N THR A 590 -3.99 31.48 29.26
CA THR A 590 -3.13 32.48 28.59
C THR A 590 -1.72 32.45 29.17
N PRO A 591 -0.66 32.21 28.39
CA PRO A 591 0.69 31.99 28.91
C PRO A 591 1.42 33.26 29.39
N ILE A 592 0.77 34.43 29.33
CA ILE A 592 1.37 35.71 29.73
C ILE A 592 0.48 36.42 30.75
N CYS A 593 1.10 37.24 31.60
CA CYS A 593 0.38 38.08 32.55
C CYS A 593 -0.48 39.12 31.81
N PRO A 594 -1.80 39.19 32.05
CA PRO A 594 -2.69 40.09 31.34
C PRO A 594 -2.48 41.57 31.71
N SER A 595 -1.77 41.88 32.80
CA SER A 595 -1.54 43.24 33.26
C SER A 595 -0.25 43.85 32.73
N CYS A 596 0.84 43.07 32.67
CA CYS A 596 2.16 43.58 32.30
C CYS A 596 2.67 43.07 30.94
N HIS A 597 2.04 42.03 30.39
CA HIS A 597 2.43 41.39 29.13
C HIS A 597 3.91 40.98 29.04
N LEU A 598 4.55 40.74 30.19
CA LEU A 598 5.94 40.29 30.25
C LEU A 598 6.10 38.95 29.53
N SER A 599 7.05 38.88 28.61
CA SER A 599 7.47 37.64 27.94
C SER A 599 8.62 36.99 28.70
N LEU A 600 8.75 35.66 28.62
CA LEU A 600 9.75 34.88 29.35
C LEU A 600 11.18 35.07 28.84
N ASP A 601 11.35 35.58 27.62
CA ASP A 601 12.64 35.88 26.99
C ASP A 601 13.15 37.29 27.29
N TRP A 602 12.31 38.15 27.86
CA TRP A 602 12.70 39.51 28.21
C TRP A 602 13.60 39.50 29.45
N THR A 603 14.68 40.28 29.43
CA THR A 603 15.58 40.42 30.59
C THR A 603 15.90 41.89 30.82
N ILE A 604 16.18 42.27 32.06
CA ILE A 604 16.53 43.65 32.39
C ILE A 604 17.88 43.98 31.76
N PRO A 605 17.99 44.99 30.88
CA PRO A 605 19.23 45.36 30.21
C PRO A 605 20.13 46.20 31.13
N THR A 606 20.47 45.65 32.30
CA THR A 606 21.26 46.34 33.33
C THR A 606 22.64 46.74 32.82
N GLY A 607 23.30 45.87 32.05
CA GLY A 607 24.64 46.16 31.52
C GLY A 607 24.68 47.34 30.54
N ASP A 608 23.66 47.47 29.68
CA ASP A 608 23.56 48.58 28.72
C ASP A 608 23.26 49.90 29.43
N LEU A 609 22.32 49.87 30.38
CA LEU A 609 21.99 51.06 31.16
C LEU A 609 23.17 51.54 32.01
N VAL A 610 23.88 50.63 32.68
CA VAL A 610 25.04 50.98 33.52
C VAL A 610 26.16 51.59 32.68
N ARG A 611 26.47 51.00 31.51
CA ARG A 611 27.48 51.55 30.59
C ARG A 611 27.09 52.93 30.08
N LEU A 612 25.83 53.09 29.66
CA LEU A 612 25.35 54.37 29.13
C LEU A 612 25.26 55.43 30.22
N ALA A 613 24.79 55.08 31.41
CA ALA A 613 24.74 55.99 32.56
C ALA A 613 26.15 56.47 32.96
N SER A 614 27.13 55.56 32.96
CA SER A 614 28.53 55.92 33.24
C SER A 614 29.09 56.88 32.18
N ALA A 615 28.82 56.61 30.89
CA ALA A 615 29.24 57.51 29.81
C ALA A 615 28.54 58.89 29.86
N ILE A 616 27.27 58.93 30.27
CA ILE A 616 26.53 60.18 30.50
C ILE A 616 27.15 60.95 31.67
N ASP A 617 27.52 60.25 32.75
CA ASP A 617 28.16 60.85 33.92
C ASP A 617 29.50 61.50 33.53
N GLU A 618 30.34 60.81 32.77
CA GLU A 618 31.64 61.35 32.31
C GLU A 618 31.48 62.65 31.49
N VAL A 619 30.56 62.68 30.53
CA VAL A 619 30.37 63.88 29.68
C VAL A 619 29.69 65.02 30.42
N LEU A 620 28.80 64.71 31.37
CA LEU A 620 28.17 65.71 32.22
C LEU A 620 29.17 66.30 33.22
N GLU A 621 30.05 65.47 33.79
CA GLU A 621 31.11 65.91 34.69
C GLU A 621 32.09 66.85 34.01
N GLU A 622 32.54 66.54 32.79
CA GLU A 622 33.43 67.42 32.03
C GLU A 622 32.76 68.77 31.73
N LYS A 623 31.47 68.79 31.39
CA LYS A 623 30.72 70.05 31.20
C LYS A 623 30.54 70.81 32.52
N ASN A 624 30.27 70.11 33.63
CA ASN A 624 30.16 70.70 34.95
C ASN A 624 31.49 71.32 35.42
N ARG A 625 32.63 70.66 35.15
CA ARG A 625 33.96 71.17 35.47
C ARG A 625 34.28 72.47 34.71
N ARG A 626 33.94 72.52 33.41
CA ARG A 626 34.10 73.75 32.61
C ARG A 626 33.22 74.88 33.14
N LEU A 627 31.97 74.58 33.47
CA LEU A 627 31.05 75.54 34.06
C LEU A 627 31.56 76.05 35.41
N SER A 628 32.05 75.15 36.28
CA SER A 628 32.63 75.49 37.58
C SER A 628 33.82 76.45 37.45
N ASN A 629 34.76 76.15 36.56
CA ASN A 629 35.93 77.02 36.32
C ASN A 629 35.52 78.43 35.86
N LEU A 630 34.58 78.54 34.91
CA LEU A 630 34.09 79.83 34.44
C LEU A 630 33.32 80.60 35.52
N LEU A 631 32.51 79.92 36.31
CA LEU A 631 31.79 80.55 37.42
C LEU A 631 32.75 81.04 38.51
N VAL A 632 33.82 80.30 38.82
CA VAL A 632 34.86 80.72 39.78
C VAL A 632 35.63 81.94 39.28
N GLU A 633 35.98 82.00 37.98
CA GLU A 633 36.59 83.18 37.38
C GLU A 633 35.70 84.42 37.51
N ARG A 634 34.38 84.30 37.27
CA ARG A 634 33.44 85.43 37.35
C ARG A 634 33.10 85.88 38.78
N VAL A 635 33.08 84.98 39.77
CA VAL A 635 32.89 85.36 41.18
C VAL A 635 34.05 86.20 41.70
N LEU A 636 35.28 85.93 41.22
CA LEU A 636 36.45 86.76 41.51
C LEU A 636 36.35 88.18 40.91
N GLU A 637 35.49 88.40 39.91
CA GLU A 637 35.19 89.71 39.32
C GLU A 637 34.09 90.50 40.08
N GLY A 638 33.51 89.96 41.16
CA GLY A 638 32.74 90.73 42.15
C GLY A 638 31.21 90.59 42.14
N TYR A 639 30.65 89.54 41.53
CA TYR A 639 29.21 89.27 41.57
C TYR A 639 28.78 88.52 42.85
N ASN A 640 27.76 89.01 43.56
CA ASN A 640 27.27 88.42 44.82
C ASN A 640 25.73 88.30 44.81
N ASP A 641 25.22 87.12 44.43
CA ASP A 641 23.79 86.75 44.46
C ASP A 641 23.62 85.43 45.23
N GLN A 642 22.66 85.38 46.16
CA GLN A 642 22.39 84.22 47.00
C GLN A 642 21.99 82.98 46.17
N ARG A 643 21.22 83.17 45.09
CA ARG A 643 20.77 82.07 44.23
C ARG A 643 21.92 81.48 43.40
N LEU A 644 22.87 82.35 43.04
CA LEU A 644 24.12 81.97 42.40
C LEU A 644 25.04 81.23 43.38
N ASN A 645 25.13 81.68 44.64
CA ASN A 645 25.94 81.03 45.68
C ASN A 645 25.45 79.60 45.99
N ASP A 646 24.13 79.38 46.07
CA ASP A 646 23.56 78.04 46.28
C ASP A 646 23.81 77.12 45.07
N PHE A 647 23.73 77.66 43.84
CA PHE A 647 24.04 76.90 42.62
C PHE A 647 25.53 76.59 42.49
N ILE A 648 26.41 77.54 42.83
CA ILE A 648 27.86 77.34 42.87
C ILE A 648 28.21 76.24 43.88
N ALA A 649 27.55 76.19 45.04
CA ALA A 649 27.78 75.12 46.01
C ALA A 649 27.48 73.74 45.41
N ILE A 650 26.41 73.61 44.62
CA ILE A 650 26.06 72.37 43.90
C ILE A 650 27.10 72.02 42.83
N VAL A 651 27.50 73.00 42.01
CA VAL A 651 28.48 72.84 40.93
C VAL A 651 29.88 72.50 41.48
N GLN A 652 30.31 73.13 42.59
CA GLN A 652 31.59 72.88 43.26
C GLN A 652 31.62 71.55 44.02
N ALA A 653 30.49 71.13 44.60
CA ALA A 653 30.37 69.81 45.23
C ALA A 653 30.44 68.66 44.22
N SER A 654 30.43 68.96 42.91
CA SER A 654 30.44 67.97 41.81
C SER A 654 29.28 66.96 41.90
N ASP A 655 28.17 67.34 42.55
CA ASP A 655 26.99 66.49 42.68
C ASP A 655 26.15 66.57 41.39
N LEU A 656 26.44 65.66 40.46
CA LEU A 656 25.75 65.57 39.17
C LEU A 656 24.24 65.28 39.31
N SER A 657 23.84 64.65 40.41
CA SER A 657 22.44 64.33 40.67
C SER A 657 21.69 65.55 41.21
N ALA A 658 22.28 66.34 42.11
CA ALA A 658 21.74 67.64 42.49
C ALA A 658 21.66 68.57 41.27
N LEU A 659 22.75 68.67 40.49
CA LEU A 659 22.82 69.48 39.27
C LEU A 659 21.70 69.15 38.29
N SER A 660 21.54 67.88 37.95
CA SER A 660 20.53 67.43 36.97
C SER A 660 19.08 67.56 37.43
N ASN A 661 18.83 67.66 38.74
CA ASN A 661 17.49 67.94 39.28
C ASN A 661 17.20 69.45 39.39
N THR A 662 18.23 70.31 39.46
CA THR A 662 18.07 71.76 39.60
C THR A 662 18.15 72.53 38.28
N LEU A 663 18.85 72.00 37.28
CA LEU A 663 19.08 72.69 36.01
C LEU A 663 17.82 72.67 35.14
N ASN A 664 17.34 73.87 34.78
CA ASN A 664 16.22 74.09 33.88
C ASN A 664 16.51 75.27 32.95
N GLU A 665 15.63 75.52 31.97
CA GLU A 665 15.81 76.59 30.97
C GLU A 665 15.89 78.00 31.60
N ASP A 666 15.15 78.25 32.69
CA ASP A 666 15.19 79.54 33.40
C ASP A 666 16.55 79.79 34.05
N LEU A 667 17.10 78.77 34.70
CA LEU A 667 18.43 78.82 35.32
C LEU A 667 19.52 78.86 34.24
N LEU A 668 19.32 78.21 33.10
CA LEU A 668 20.22 78.27 31.96
C LEU A 668 20.28 79.67 31.35
N ALA A 669 19.13 80.35 31.21
CA ALA A 669 19.05 81.74 30.73
C ALA A 669 19.75 82.70 31.69
N PHE A 670 19.60 82.48 33.01
CA PHE A 670 20.34 83.23 34.03
C PHE A 670 21.85 83.00 33.95
N ILE A 671 22.30 81.76 33.77
CA ILE A 671 23.72 81.42 33.58
C ILE A 671 24.27 82.08 32.29
N ARG A 672 23.51 82.08 31.18
CA ARG A 672 23.91 82.79 29.95
C ARG A 672 24.13 84.27 30.17
N GLN A 673 23.24 84.94 30.92
CA GLN A 673 23.37 86.36 31.23
C GLN A 673 24.60 86.68 32.10
N LEU A 674 25.10 85.71 32.86
CA LEU A 674 26.29 85.85 33.70
C LEU A 674 27.60 85.52 32.96
N LEU A 675 27.54 84.70 31.90
CA LEU A 675 28.73 84.26 31.15
C LEU A 675 29.13 85.25 30.03
N VAL A 676 28.17 85.99 29.47
CA VAL A 676 28.37 87.12 28.54
C VAL A 676 28.80 88.36 29.31
#